data_AF-A0A4R4UFL4-F1
#
_entry.id   AF-A0A4R4UFL4-F1
#
_cell.length_a   1.000
_cell.length_b   1.000
_cell.length_c   1.000
_cell.angle_alpha   90.00
_cell.angle_beta   90.00
_cell.angle_gamma   90.00
#
_symmetry.space_group_name_H-M   'P 1'
#
loop_
_entity.id
_entity.type
_entity.pdbx_description
1 polymer ?
#
loop_
_entity_poly.entity_id
_entity_poly.type
_entity_poly.pdbx_seq_one_letter_code
_entity_poly.pdbx_strand_id
1 'polypeptide(L)'
;MTQSTKKRQRTGGPPAPPEKRRKRTTKEELAKKADLVTAGEHSWKLGPQHADPTFIRSPNRLHPAAELDATTGTVSNLMISRQVRTPTPLPNGRMGDHTISWAVTLDYARALVVGQPLATAAANLRSAAASAVNYFAAPPGGVLLSEAPETGNYRANLINSTFADLTTELDKIQPGAGGADTLAQATTLFLELLNYLPFSTVPAGSEKGSSGKGEGGRRTRLVEFEAGAFEGELNNAKRAALLDDLWGMFDMQAALRASDAMLTIDKGRLEEARQLLGQMLALAARNAKGELSKRGQQGPERGWRATLEAMLRRPVDQDQPAVRDLLTTLLGVAKALHDGRSVESLLATAQAELDRIDKRITDLDDLAPTVLSYLLVKHQRMVAATYPRAAKEANFLDGGVAARTRLAAAIVQRLGVTDSARVDAMVKAMFPPAGKATAATDETMGEATDAATDETMSEATDETADPTTGEAMSEATDPAVDDDTKASIKKLLDVLASRHPGGITLGGEGTWAAKVTSGTLVVTDSGDPARPLTINGRAPNPPGVTGMGSHSTSWDTETRAVNALVRDALAKKLDPVQALQTRMLTELGTPDSDARDGKPVLAVMELDQFLPAYQLGSGQVTAIFREADRLMKAKTVTEAAAAYLRFRNQLPYATVDDGDRGGKAEGSSNDAKDHIDAESLIEAADTHRNEVADPIQRAELAAAMESAATSLKAQKGTWHKDLHDAVDLSVDRLTARASKLTSSDAPSDGRSDILHARAAEHNDAATLAGRDDPTVTPKQLESLAVRDRKARG
;
A
#
# COMPACT_ATOMS: atom_id res chain seq x y z
N MET A 1 -25.53 69.81 54.96
CA MET A 1 -26.74 68.98 54.97
C MET A 1 -26.35 67.53 54.77
N THR A 2 -27.02 66.65 55.48
CA THR A 2 -26.50 65.42 56.10
C THR A 2 -26.94 64.14 55.39
N GLN A 3 -26.18 63.05 55.63
CA GLN A 3 -26.47 61.61 55.45
C GLN A 3 -26.34 61.03 54.03
N SER A 4 -25.48 60.04 53.74
CA SER A 4 -25.29 58.67 54.31
C SER A 4 -26.44 57.70 54.00
N THR A 5 -26.26 56.85 52.99
CA THR A 5 -26.78 55.46 53.02
C THR A 5 -25.79 54.46 52.41
N LYS A 6 -25.47 53.46 53.24
CA LYS A 6 -24.70 52.25 52.96
C LYS A 6 -25.50 51.32 52.04
N LYS A 7 -24.87 50.74 51.02
CA LYS A 7 -25.38 49.57 50.27
C LYS A 7 -24.40 48.40 50.49
N ARG A 8 -24.80 47.43 51.30
CA ARG A 8 -24.08 46.15 51.52
C ARG A 8 -24.28 45.25 50.30
N GLN A 9 -23.19 44.90 49.62
CA GLN A 9 -23.13 43.79 48.68
C GLN A 9 -23.10 42.46 49.45
N ARG A 10 -23.96 41.52 49.05
CA ARG A 10 -23.90 40.11 49.44
C ARG A 10 -23.15 39.36 48.33
N THR A 11 -22.03 38.75 48.68
CA THR A 11 -21.30 37.76 47.88
C THR A 11 -22.06 36.44 47.90
N GLY A 12 -22.68 36.07 46.78
CA GLY A 12 -23.19 34.72 46.53
C GLY A 12 -22.25 34.02 45.55
N GLY A 13 -21.42 33.08 46.05
CA GLY A 13 -20.66 32.15 45.22
C GLY A 13 -21.56 31.01 44.70
N PRO A 14 -21.18 30.34 43.60
CA PRO A 14 -21.96 29.28 42.98
C PRO A 14 -21.96 27.99 43.83
N PRO A 15 -23.02 27.16 43.76
CA PRO A 15 -23.11 25.91 44.51
C PRO A 15 -22.14 24.86 43.96
N ALA A 16 -21.58 24.05 44.86
CA ALA A 16 -20.69 22.94 44.53
C ALA A 16 -21.42 21.84 43.73
N PRO A 17 -20.72 21.12 42.83
CA PRO A 17 -21.33 20.04 42.04
C PRO A 17 -21.59 18.80 42.92
N PRO A 18 -22.57 17.95 42.53
CA PRO A 18 -22.97 16.80 43.32
C PRO A 18 -21.91 15.70 43.28
N GLU A 19 -21.57 15.21 44.47
CA GLU A 19 -20.62 14.14 44.72
C GLU A 19 -21.13 12.81 44.13
N LYS A 20 -20.44 12.31 43.09
CA LYS A 20 -20.76 11.03 42.46
C LYS A 20 -20.47 9.89 43.44
N ARG A 21 -21.54 9.32 44.01
CA ARG A 21 -21.57 8.08 44.80
C ARG A 21 -20.85 6.95 44.05
N ARG A 22 -19.59 6.67 44.43
CA ARG A 22 -18.87 5.47 43.99
C ARG A 22 -19.50 4.25 44.67
N LYS A 23 -19.99 3.30 43.87
CA LYS A 23 -20.47 2.00 44.35
C LYS A 23 -19.28 1.26 44.98
N ARG A 24 -19.38 0.94 46.27
CA ARG A 24 -18.47 0.01 46.96
C ARG A 24 -18.72 -1.40 46.41
N THR A 25 -17.74 -1.95 45.70
CA THR A 25 -17.66 -3.37 45.38
C THR A 25 -17.51 -4.16 46.69
N THR A 26 -18.28 -5.22 46.86
CA THR A 26 -18.28 -6.03 48.08
C THR A 26 -17.09 -6.98 48.10
N LYS A 27 -16.71 -7.42 49.31
CA LYS A 27 -15.57 -8.33 49.54
C LYS A 27 -15.73 -9.68 48.81
N GLU A 28 -16.97 -10.09 48.50
CA GLU A 28 -17.29 -11.27 47.68
C GLU A 28 -17.00 -11.08 46.18
N GLU A 29 -17.16 -9.87 45.63
CA GLU A 29 -16.78 -9.60 44.23
C GLU A 29 -15.26 -9.57 44.04
N LEU A 30 -14.51 -9.17 45.08
CA LEU A 30 -13.05 -9.24 45.10
C LEU A 30 -12.55 -10.68 45.28
N ALA A 31 -13.25 -11.51 46.05
CA ALA A 31 -12.94 -12.94 46.17
C ALA A 31 -13.21 -13.71 44.87
N LYS A 32 -14.34 -13.46 44.19
CA LYS A 32 -14.62 -14.05 42.87
C LYS A 32 -13.63 -13.63 41.77
N LYS A 33 -13.08 -12.42 41.86
CA LYS A 33 -12.01 -11.97 40.95
C LYS A 33 -10.64 -12.55 41.28
N ALA A 34 -10.37 -12.90 42.54
CA ALA A 34 -9.15 -13.57 42.94
C ALA A 34 -9.13 -15.04 42.52
N ASP A 35 -10.27 -15.75 42.63
CA ASP A 35 -10.37 -17.17 42.21
C ASP A 35 -10.27 -17.35 40.69
N LEU A 36 -10.58 -16.31 39.90
CA LEU A 36 -10.38 -16.30 38.44
C LEU A 36 -8.91 -16.09 38.02
N VAL A 37 -8.03 -15.64 38.94
CA VAL A 37 -6.60 -15.39 38.65
C VAL A 37 -5.73 -16.60 39.02
N THR A 38 -6.21 -17.52 39.86
CA THR A 38 -5.45 -18.70 40.30
C THR A 38 -5.60 -19.93 39.38
N ALA A 39 -6.47 -19.88 38.36
CA ALA A 39 -6.58 -20.91 37.34
C ALA A 39 -5.68 -20.57 36.12
N GLY A 40 -4.37 -20.53 36.36
CA GLY A 40 -3.35 -20.33 35.34
C GLY A 40 -3.04 -21.61 34.57
N GLU A 41 -3.87 -21.93 33.58
CA GLU A 41 -3.51 -22.74 32.41
C GLU A 41 -4.14 -22.11 31.17
N HIS A 42 -3.50 -21.06 30.63
CA HIS A 42 -3.82 -20.55 29.30
C HIS A 42 -3.24 -21.48 28.24
N SER A 43 -3.89 -22.65 28.07
CA SER A 43 -3.89 -23.31 26.76
C SER A 43 -4.83 -22.51 25.85
N TRP A 44 -4.33 -22.02 24.72
CA TRP A 44 -5.16 -21.47 23.65
C TRP A 44 -5.98 -22.60 23.03
N LYS A 45 -7.05 -23.02 23.70
CA LYS A 45 -8.04 -23.90 23.08
C LYS A 45 -8.81 -23.06 22.07
N LEU A 46 -8.34 -23.08 20.82
CA LEU A 46 -9.14 -22.74 19.65
C LEU A 46 -10.49 -23.46 19.81
N GLY A 47 -11.57 -22.70 19.96
CA GLY A 47 -12.90 -23.27 20.02
C GLY A 47 -13.19 -24.06 18.73
N PRO A 48 -14.08 -25.06 18.76
CA PRO A 48 -14.40 -25.92 17.61
C PRO A 48 -14.99 -25.16 16.39
N GLN A 49 -15.16 -23.84 16.49
CA GLN A 49 -15.66 -22.97 15.43
C GLN A 49 -14.59 -22.61 14.37
N HIS A 50 -13.31 -22.91 14.60
CA HIS A 50 -12.23 -22.67 13.63
C HIS A 50 -11.91 -23.87 12.72
N ALA A 51 -12.57 -25.01 12.93
CA ALA A 51 -12.34 -26.23 12.15
C ALA A 51 -13.36 -26.45 11.04
N ASP A 52 -14.29 -25.52 10.80
CA ASP A 52 -15.24 -25.61 9.69
C ASP A 52 -14.66 -24.94 8.42
N PRO A 53 -14.20 -25.71 7.41
CA PRO A 53 -13.69 -25.15 6.16
C PRO A 53 -14.74 -24.35 5.36
N THR A 54 -16.03 -24.42 5.72
CA THR A 54 -17.08 -23.60 5.09
C THR A 54 -17.13 -22.16 5.61
N PHE A 55 -16.53 -21.85 6.76
CA PHE A 55 -16.44 -20.49 7.32
C PHE A 55 -15.51 -19.55 6.50
N ILE A 56 -14.79 -20.08 5.51
CA ILE A 56 -13.82 -19.35 4.66
C ILE A 56 -14.48 -18.78 3.37
N ARG A 57 -15.81 -18.87 3.20
CA ARG A 57 -16.51 -18.21 2.08
C ARG A 57 -17.11 -16.87 2.49
N SER A 58 -16.25 -15.94 2.89
CA SER A 58 -16.67 -14.55 3.13
C SER A 58 -17.09 -13.87 1.81
N PRO A 59 -18.17 -13.08 1.78
CA PRO A 59 -18.60 -12.31 0.59
C PRO A 59 -17.58 -11.25 0.13
N ASN A 60 -16.49 -11.05 0.88
CA ASN A 60 -15.42 -10.10 0.57
C ASN A 60 -14.15 -10.80 0.04
N ARG A 61 -14.28 -11.82 -0.81
CA ARG A 61 -13.12 -12.46 -1.47
C ARG A 61 -12.70 -11.68 -2.71
N LEU A 62 -11.41 -11.77 -3.06
CA LEU A 62 -10.89 -11.21 -4.30
C LEU A 62 -11.62 -11.84 -5.50
N HIS A 63 -12.18 -10.98 -6.35
CA HIS A 63 -12.82 -11.37 -7.60
C HIS A 63 -12.11 -10.67 -8.77
N PRO A 64 -11.01 -11.25 -9.29
CA PRO A 64 -10.46 -10.83 -10.56
C PRO A 64 -11.52 -10.94 -11.67
N ALA A 65 -11.33 -10.20 -12.75
CA ALA A 65 -12.07 -10.36 -13.99
C ALA A 65 -11.05 -10.46 -15.13
N ALA A 66 -11.12 -11.54 -15.91
CA ALA A 66 -10.29 -11.72 -17.09
C ALA A 66 -11.11 -11.37 -18.34
N GLU A 67 -10.49 -10.64 -19.26
CA GLU A 67 -11.07 -10.32 -20.56
C GLU A 67 -10.29 -11.05 -21.65
N LEU A 68 -11.00 -11.56 -22.65
CA LEU A 68 -10.39 -12.20 -23.81
C LEU A 68 -10.48 -11.26 -25.00
N ASP A 69 -9.40 -11.19 -25.76
CA ASP A 69 -9.46 -10.72 -27.13
C ASP A 69 -10.30 -11.70 -27.95
N ALA A 70 -11.41 -11.21 -28.51
CA ALA A 70 -12.37 -12.04 -29.23
C ALA A 70 -11.78 -12.67 -30.51
N THR A 71 -10.69 -12.13 -31.04
CA THR A 71 -10.07 -12.55 -32.30
C THR A 71 -9.01 -13.60 -32.05
N THR A 72 -8.15 -13.38 -31.06
CA THR A 72 -7.00 -14.26 -30.78
C THR A 72 -7.27 -15.28 -29.69
N GLY A 73 -8.32 -15.08 -28.87
CA GLY A 73 -8.58 -15.89 -27.68
C GLY A 73 -7.52 -15.72 -26.57
N THR A 74 -6.66 -14.71 -26.68
CA THR A 74 -5.67 -14.37 -25.64
C THR A 74 -6.31 -13.53 -24.56
N VAL A 75 -5.81 -13.62 -23.33
CA VAL A 75 -6.23 -12.75 -22.23
C VAL A 75 -5.76 -11.32 -22.52
N SER A 76 -6.67 -10.45 -22.92
CA SER A 76 -6.35 -9.04 -23.22
C SER A 76 -6.13 -8.23 -21.94
N ASN A 77 -6.78 -8.62 -20.85
CA ASN A 77 -6.72 -7.90 -19.58
C ASN A 77 -7.03 -8.83 -18.40
N LEU A 78 -6.43 -8.53 -17.25
CA LEU A 78 -6.77 -9.14 -15.96
C LEU A 78 -6.94 -8.02 -14.92
N MET A 79 -8.20 -7.72 -14.63
CA MET A 79 -8.59 -6.75 -13.63
C MET A 79 -8.57 -7.42 -12.26
N ILE A 80 -7.85 -6.86 -11.29
CA ILE A 80 -7.84 -7.34 -9.91
C ILE A 80 -8.21 -6.15 -9.02
N SER A 81 -9.25 -6.28 -8.21
CA SER A 81 -9.67 -5.21 -7.29
C SER A 81 -8.56 -4.91 -6.28
N ARG A 82 -8.30 -3.62 -6.07
CA ARG A 82 -7.35 -3.15 -5.04
C ARG A 82 -7.97 -3.07 -3.65
N GLN A 83 -9.30 -3.05 -3.57
CA GLN A 83 -10.04 -2.86 -2.32
C GLN A 83 -10.25 -4.17 -1.58
N VAL A 84 -10.33 -5.28 -2.32
CA VAL A 84 -10.56 -6.59 -1.73
C VAL A 84 -9.22 -7.27 -1.45
N ARG A 85 -9.08 -7.86 -0.27
CA ARG A 85 -7.86 -8.56 0.15
C ARG A 85 -8.08 -10.06 0.14
N THR A 86 -6.98 -10.82 0.07
CA THR A 86 -7.00 -12.25 0.36
C THR A 86 -7.36 -12.47 1.83
N PRO A 87 -7.89 -13.65 2.20
CA PRO A 87 -8.01 -14.03 3.60
C PRO A 87 -6.63 -13.98 4.27
N THR A 88 -6.56 -13.62 5.56
CA THR A 88 -5.28 -13.61 6.26
C THR A 88 -4.76 -15.04 6.48
N PRO A 89 -3.46 -15.31 6.33
CA PRO A 89 -2.86 -16.57 6.77
C PRO A 89 -2.65 -16.65 8.29
N LEU A 90 -2.94 -15.57 9.02
CA LEU A 90 -2.67 -15.47 10.45
C LEU A 90 -3.90 -15.88 11.27
N PRO A 91 -3.74 -16.70 12.32
CA PRO A 91 -4.87 -17.21 13.12
C PRO A 91 -5.63 -16.11 13.87
N ASN A 92 -5.01 -14.93 14.05
CA ASN A 92 -5.62 -13.79 14.73
C ASN A 92 -6.60 -12.98 13.85
N GLY A 93 -6.82 -13.39 12.60
CA GLY A 93 -7.74 -12.71 11.68
C GLY A 93 -7.23 -11.36 11.14
N ARG A 94 -6.06 -10.90 11.56
CA ARG A 94 -5.46 -9.63 11.11
C ARG A 94 -4.52 -9.86 9.93
N MET A 95 -4.50 -8.94 8.97
CA MET A 95 -3.52 -8.98 7.89
C MET A 95 -2.14 -8.60 8.43
N GLY A 96 -1.13 -9.35 8.01
CA GLY A 96 0.26 -9.13 8.36
C GLY A 96 0.97 -8.10 7.47
N ASP A 97 2.26 -7.92 7.69
CA ASP A 97 3.16 -7.25 6.75
C ASP A 97 3.52 -8.21 5.61
N HIS A 98 3.62 -7.68 4.39
CA HIS A 98 4.10 -8.47 3.25
C HIS A 98 5.60 -8.27 3.04
N THR A 99 6.36 -9.35 2.85
CA THR A 99 7.80 -9.23 2.54
C THR A 99 8.06 -8.73 1.13
N ILE A 100 7.20 -9.12 0.19
CA ILE A 100 7.14 -8.56 -1.16
C ILE A 100 5.85 -7.77 -1.24
N SER A 101 5.92 -6.53 -1.71
CA SER A 101 4.76 -5.67 -1.86
C SER A 101 3.59 -6.41 -2.52
N TRP A 102 2.40 -6.25 -1.95
CA TRP A 102 1.18 -6.85 -2.51
C TRP A 102 0.97 -6.45 -3.97
N ALA A 103 1.35 -5.22 -4.33
CA ALA A 103 1.27 -4.75 -5.71
C ALA A 103 2.12 -5.60 -6.69
N VAL A 104 3.34 -5.97 -6.31
CA VAL A 104 4.16 -6.88 -7.14
C VAL A 104 3.48 -8.23 -7.28
N THR A 105 2.89 -8.76 -6.21
CA THR A 105 2.17 -10.04 -6.26
C THR A 105 0.99 -9.98 -7.26
N LEU A 106 0.23 -8.88 -7.26
CA LEU A 106 -0.85 -8.66 -8.23
C LEU A 106 -0.34 -8.54 -9.66
N ASP A 107 0.74 -7.78 -9.87
CA ASP A 107 1.30 -7.54 -11.20
C ASP A 107 2.03 -8.77 -11.73
N TYR A 108 2.60 -9.60 -10.86
CA TYR A 108 3.16 -10.91 -11.21
C TYR A 108 2.06 -11.84 -11.74
N ALA A 109 0.91 -11.91 -11.07
CA ALA A 109 -0.22 -12.69 -11.57
C ALA A 109 -0.70 -12.19 -12.95
N ARG A 110 -0.68 -10.87 -13.19
CA ARG A 110 -0.98 -10.30 -14.52
C ARG A 110 0.06 -10.69 -15.56
N ALA A 111 1.35 -10.60 -15.24
CA ALA A 111 2.44 -10.94 -16.15
C ALA A 111 2.38 -12.41 -16.59
N LEU A 112 1.86 -13.31 -15.74
CA LEU A 112 1.68 -14.72 -16.09
C LEU A 112 0.54 -14.99 -17.08
N VAL A 113 -0.47 -14.12 -17.14
CA VAL A 113 -1.71 -14.40 -17.89
C VAL A 113 -1.98 -13.44 -19.04
N VAL A 114 -1.69 -12.14 -18.90
CA VAL A 114 -2.04 -11.12 -19.90
C VAL A 114 -1.17 -11.30 -21.15
N GLY A 115 -1.78 -11.23 -22.32
CA GLY A 115 -1.16 -11.50 -23.61
C GLY A 115 -1.03 -12.99 -23.94
N GLN A 116 -1.41 -13.90 -23.04
CA GLN A 116 -1.29 -15.34 -23.25
C GLN A 116 -2.62 -15.96 -23.71
N PRO A 117 -2.60 -17.00 -24.56
CA PRO A 117 -3.77 -17.86 -24.76
C PRO A 117 -4.24 -18.46 -23.43
N LEU A 118 -5.55 -18.72 -23.27
CA LEU A 118 -6.12 -19.27 -22.03
C LEU A 118 -5.38 -20.52 -21.50
N ALA A 119 -5.04 -21.47 -22.39
CA ALA A 119 -4.32 -22.68 -22.01
C ALA A 119 -2.91 -22.38 -21.49
N THR A 120 -2.20 -21.44 -22.12
CA THR A 120 -0.87 -21.01 -21.71
C THR A 120 -0.92 -20.23 -20.40
N ALA A 121 -1.89 -19.31 -20.24
CA ALA A 121 -2.13 -18.61 -18.97
C ALA A 121 -2.38 -19.60 -17.82
N ALA A 122 -3.19 -20.63 -18.05
CA ALA A 122 -3.44 -21.70 -17.08
C ALA A 122 -2.18 -22.50 -16.74
N ALA A 123 -1.38 -22.86 -17.75
CA ALA A 123 -0.11 -23.56 -17.56
C ALA A 123 0.91 -22.71 -16.78
N ASN A 124 0.99 -21.41 -17.06
CA ASN A 124 1.85 -20.47 -16.36
C ASN A 124 1.46 -20.35 -14.88
N LEU A 125 0.17 -20.21 -14.58
CA LEU A 125 -0.32 -20.19 -13.19
C LEU A 125 -0.02 -21.52 -12.47
N ARG A 126 -0.26 -22.66 -13.14
CA ARG A 126 0.03 -24.00 -12.57
C ARG A 126 1.52 -24.15 -12.25
N SER A 127 2.39 -23.79 -13.19
CA SER A 127 3.84 -23.86 -13.04
C SER A 127 4.34 -22.95 -11.91
N ALA A 128 3.87 -21.69 -11.89
CA ALA A 128 4.22 -20.74 -10.83
C ALA A 128 3.74 -21.22 -9.44
N ALA A 129 2.54 -21.80 -9.36
CA ALA A 129 1.99 -22.35 -8.12
C ALA A 129 2.77 -23.57 -7.63
N ALA A 130 3.11 -24.49 -8.54
CA ALA A 130 3.91 -25.67 -8.22
C ALA A 130 5.33 -25.28 -7.78
N SER A 131 5.96 -24.33 -8.49
CA SER A 131 7.27 -23.78 -8.12
C SER A 131 7.22 -23.17 -6.73
N ALA A 132 6.20 -22.36 -6.44
CA ALA A 132 5.97 -21.83 -5.10
C ALA A 132 5.89 -22.96 -4.06
N VAL A 133 4.97 -23.90 -4.19
CA VAL A 133 4.76 -24.99 -3.20
C VAL A 133 6.02 -25.84 -3.02
N ASN A 134 6.66 -26.27 -4.11
CA ASN A 134 7.87 -27.11 -4.07
C ASN A 134 9.01 -26.39 -3.37
N TYR A 135 9.18 -25.10 -3.66
CA TYR A 135 10.21 -24.30 -3.02
C TYR A 135 9.99 -24.22 -1.50
N PHE A 136 8.73 -24.17 -1.04
CA PHE A 136 8.41 -24.19 0.40
C PHE A 136 8.53 -25.56 1.05
N ALA A 137 8.29 -26.65 0.31
CA ALA A 137 8.49 -28.00 0.82
C ALA A 137 9.98 -28.32 1.04
N ALA A 138 10.88 -27.71 0.25
CA ALA A 138 12.32 -27.86 0.41
C ALA A 138 12.86 -27.11 1.64
N PRO A 139 13.92 -27.61 2.31
CA PRO A 139 14.68 -26.82 3.27
C PRO A 139 15.22 -25.54 2.62
N PRO A 140 15.14 -24.36 3.27
CA PRO A 140 14.74 -24.14 4.67
C PRO A 140 13.23 -23.99 4.92
N GLY A 141 12.39 -23.92 3.87
CA GLY A 141 10.96 -23.63 3.98
C GLY A 141 10.18 -24.61 4.86
N GLY A 142 10.46 -25.91 4.75
CA GLY A 142 9.83 -26.95 5.56
C GLY A 142 10.21 -26.91 7.04
N VAL A 143 11.44 -26.50 7.36
CA VAL A 143 11.94 -26.40 8.75
C VAL A 143 11.18 -25.31 9.50
N LEU A 144 10.91 -24.17 8.86
CA LEU A 144 10.31 -23.01 9.53
C LEU A 144 8.81 -23.15 9.76
N LEU A 145 8.11 -23.90 8.91
CA LEU A 145 6.73 -24.30 9.17
C LEU A 145 6.63 -25.22 10.40
N SER A 146 7.67 -26.01 10.68
CA SER A 146 7.68 -26.94 11.81
C SER A 146 7.97 -26.29 13.17
N GLU A 147 8.65 -25.15 13.19
CA GLU A 147 9.08 -24.46 14.43
C GLU A 147 7.98 -23.61 15.10
N ALA A 148 6.89 -23.32 14.39
CA ALA A 148 5.73 -22.61 14.94
C ALA A 148 4.48 -23.50 14.85
N PRO A 149 4.39 -24.62 15.58
CA PRO A 149 3.53 -25.76 15.28
C PRO A 149 2.03 -25.44 15.18
N GLU A 150 1.52 -24.50 15.99
CA GLU A 150 0.11 -24.08 15.91
C GLU A 150 -0.20 -23.30 14.63
N THR A 151 0.67 -22.36 14.24
CA THR A 151 0.53 -21.62 12.97
C THR A 151 0.97 -22.42 11.75
N GLY A 152 1.93 -23.31 11.92
CA GLY A 152 2.55 -24.11 10.87
C GLY A 152 1.58 -25.10 10.27
N ASN A 153 0.89 -25.87 11.12
CA ASN A 153 -0.13 -26.81 10.67
C ASN A 153 -1.32 -26.10 10.01
N TYR A 154 -1.79 -25.01 10.61
CA TYR A 154 -2.86 -24.18 10.03
C TYR A 154 -2.49 -23.69 8.63
N ARG A 155 -1.29 -23.10 8.49
CA ARG A 155 -0.81 -22.53 7.23
C ARG A 155 -0.51 -23.60 6.18
N ALA A 156 0.08 -24.73 6.57
CA ALA A 156 0.30 -25.87 5.67
C ALA A 156 -1.02 -26.41 5.12
N ASN A 157 -2.05 -26.53 5.95
CA ASN A 157 -3.39 -26.95 5.51
C ASN A 157 -4.00 -25.95 4.51
N LEU A 158 -3.88 -24.63 4.77
CA LEU A 158 -4.32 -23.60 3.82
C LEU A 158 -3.58 -23.71 2.48
N ILE A 159 -2.26 -23.87 2.49
CA ILE A 159 -1.45 -24.01 1.27
C ILE A 159 -1.88 -25.24 0.48
N ASN A 160 -1.96 -26.41 1.12
CA ASN A 160 -2.27 -27.67 0.45
C ASN A 160 -3.69 -27.67 -0.13
N SER A 161 -4.67 -27.21 0.65
CA SER A 161 -6.06 -27.12 0.17
C SER A 161 -6.20 -26.11 -0.97
N THR A 162 -5.61 -24.92 -0.84
CA THR A 162 -5.67 -23.89 -1.88
C THR A 162 -4.95 -24.31 -3.16
N PHE A 163 -3.83 -25.01 -3.05
CA PHE A 163 -3.12 -25.54 -4.22
C PHE A 163 -3.92 -26.64 -4.94
N ALA A 164 -4.58 -27.53 -4.20
CA ALA A 164 -5.47 -28.54 -4.76
C ALA A 164 -6.69 -27.91 -5.45
N ASP A 165 -7.32 -26.93 -4.81
CA ASP A 165 -8.45 -26.18 -5.36
C ASP A 165 -8.03 -25.41 -6.62
N LEU A 166 -6.86 -24.74 -6.59
CA LEU A 166 -6.30 -24.04 -7.74
C LEU A 166 -6.10 -24.99 -8.92
N THR A 167 -5.48 -26.15 -8.70
CA THR A 167 -5.23 -27.13 -9.75
C THR A 167 -6.55 -27.62 -10.35
N THR A 168 -7.52 -27.93 -9.49
CA THR A 168 -8.87 -28.35 -9.90
C THR A 168 -9.57 -27.28 -10.71
N GLU A 169 -9.42 -25.99 -10.38
CA GLU A 169 -10.02 -24.90 -11.14
C GLU A 169 -9.33 -24.69 -12.49
N LEU A 170 -7.99 -24.79 -12.52
CA LEU A 170 -7.21 -24.71 -13.76
C LEU A 170 -7.56 -25.83 -14.75
N ASP A 171 -7.92 -27.02 -14.26
CA ASP A 171 -8.35 -28.15 -15.11
C ASP A 171 -9.73 -27.92 -15.76
N LYS A 172 -10.53 -26.97 -15.24
CA LYS A 172 -11.84 -26.62 -15.81
C LYS A 172 -11.76 -25.60 -16.94
N ILE A 173 -10.60 -24.98 -17.19
CA ILE A 173 -10.46 -23.93 -18.20
C ILE A 173 -10.71 -24.53 -19.59
N GLN A 174 -11.77 -24.05 -20.23
CA GLN A 174 -12.14 -24.39 -21.62
C GLN A 174 -12.00 -23.14 -22.52
N PRO A 175 -11.89 -23.28 -23.85
CA PRO A 175 -11.91 -22.14 -24.76
C PRO A 175 -13.21 -21.31 -24.63
N GLY A 176 -13.10 -19.99 -24.77
CA GLY A 176 -14.24 -19.05 -24.79
C GLY A 176 -14.54 -18.36 -23.45
N ALA A 177 -15.66 -17.65 -23.38
CA ALA A 177 -15.99 -16.75 -22.25
C ALA A 177 -16.06 -17.46 -20.88
N GLY A 178 -16.56 -18.71 -20.83
CA GLY A 178 -16.55 -19.50 -19.60
C GLY A 178 -15.14 -19.79 -19.08
N GLY A 179 -14.14 -19.90 -19.97
CA GLY A 179 -12.74 -20.04 -19.59
C GLY A 179 -12.15 -18.81 -18.93
N ALA A 180 -12.62 -17.61 -19.29
CA ALA A 180 -12.18 -16.35 -18.68
C ALA A 180 -12.62 -16.25 -17.21
N ASP A 181 -13.87 -16.60 -16.92
CA ASP A 181 -14.40 -16.64 -15.55
C ASP A 181 -13.66 -17.68 -14.70
N THR A 182 -13.41 -18.87 -15.24
CA THR A 182 -12.61 -19.91 -14.56
C THR A 182 -11.16 -19.46 -14.34
N LEU A 183 -10.52 -18.80 -15.31
CA LEU A 183 -9.17 -18.25 -15.15
C LEU A 183 -9.14 -17.16 -14.06
N ALA A 184 -10.15 -16.31 -13.98
CA ALA A 184 -10.27 -15.30 -12.95
C ALA A 184 -10.39 -15.94 -11.55
N GLN A 185 -11.19 -16.99 -11.41
CA GLN A 185 -11.33 -17.76 -10.17
C GLN A 185 -10.02 -18.48 -9.79
N ALA A 186 -9.34 -19.09 -10.76
CA ALA A 186 -8.02 -19.68 -10.56
C ALA A 186 -7.00 -18.63 -10.13
N THR A 187 -7.06 -17.42 -10.69
CA THR A 187 -6.19 -16.31 -10.28
C THR A 187 -6.44 -15.90 -8.83
N THR A 188 -7.70 -15.90 -8.34
CA THR A 188 -7.99 -15.70 -6.91
C THR A 188 -7.26 -16.73 -6.05
N LEU A 189 -7.41 -18.02 -6.38
CA LEU A 189 -6.79 -19.11 -5.63
C LEU A 189 -5.27 -19.03 -5.68
N PHE A 190 -4.69 -18.62 -6.80
CA PHE A 190 -3.25 -18.39 -6.93
C PHE A 190 -2.77 -17.24 -6.02
N LEU A 191 -3.49 -16.12 -5.98
CA LEU A 191 -3.16 -15.00 -5.09
C LEU A 191 -3.31 -15.37 -3.61
N GLU A 192 -4.35 -16.15 -3.26
CA GLU A 192 -4.51 -16.71 -1.91
C GLU A 192 -3.34 -17.64 -1.56
N LEU A 193 -2.96 -18.55 -2.47
CA LEU A 193 -1.82 -19.43 -2.30
C LEU A 193 -0.56 -18.61 -2.01
N LEU A 194 -0.22 -17.63 -2.85
CA LEU A 194 0.96 -16.77 -2.68
C LEU A 194 0.98 -16.06 -1.31
N ASN A 195 -0.17 -15.59 -0.85
CA ASN A 195 -0.34 -14.97 0.47
C ASN A 195 -0.18 -15.98 1.62
N TYR A 196 -0.63 -17.21 1.43
CA TYR A 196 -0.47 -18.29 2.41
C TYR A 196 0.92 -18.88 2.45
N LEU A 197 1.77 -18.64 1.46
CA LEU A 197 3.15 -19.08 1.51
C LEU A 197 3.90 -18.45 2.71
N PRO A 198 4.74 -19.23 3.42
CA PRO A 198 5.56 -18.72 4.52
C PRO A 198 6.30 -17.45 4.12
N PHE A 199 6.33 -16.50 5.05
CA PHE A 199 7.00 -15.20 4.91
C PHE A 199 6.44 -14.26 3.85
N SER A 200 5.58 -14.68 2.92
CA SER A 200 4.90 -13.73 2.03
C SER A 200 4.06 -12.73 2.83
N THR A 201 3.46 -13.22 3.92
CA THR A 201 2.75 -12.42 4.93
C THR A 201 3.20 -12.87 6.32
N VAL A 202 3.72 -11.92 7.10
CA VAL A 202 4.28 -12.13 8.45
C VAL A 202 3.49 -11.30 9.46
N PRO A 203 3.49 -11.66 10.76
CA PRO A 203 2.95 -10.78 11.78
C PRO A 203 3.49 -9.35 11.63
N ALA A 204 2.59 -8.37 11.63
CA ALA A 204 2.97 -6.97 11.52
C ALA A 204 3.86 -6.59 12.72
N GLY A 205 4.90 -5.79 12.48
CA GLY A 205 5.76 -5.30 13.57
C GLY A 205 5.02 -4.37 14.55
N SER A 206 3.91 -3.78 14.11
CA SER A 206 3.10 -2.88 14.94
C SER A 206 1.67 -3.38 15.12
N GLU A 207 1.07 -3.00 16.24
CA GLU A 207 -0.37 -3.24 16.49
C GLU A 207 -1.27 -2.54 15.46
N LYS A 208 -0.77 -1.48 14.80
CA LYS A 208 -1.46 -0.74 13.75
C LYS A 208 -1.59 -1.53 12.43
N GLY A 209 -0.92 -2.69 12.32
CA GLY A 209 -0.89 -3.48 11.11
C GLY A 209 0.10 -2.93 10.07
N SER A 210 -0.05 -3.40 8.83
CA SER A 210 0.84 -3.00 7.73
C SER A 210 0.51 -1.59 7.23
N SER A 211 1.50 -0.69 7.28
CA SER A 211 1.44 0.62 6.65
C SER A 211 2.20 0.55 5.34
N GLY A 212 1.51 0.71 4.20
CA GLY A 212 2.14 0.63 2.89
C GLY A 212 3.30 1.63 2.78
N LYS A 213 4.51 1.15 2.48
CA LYS A 213 5.76 1.94 2.55
C LYS A 213 6.04 2.76 1.29
N GLY A 214 5.02 3.45 0.77
CA GLY A 214 5.13 4.20 -0.49
C GLY A 214 5.18 3.31 -1.74
N GLU A 215 4.84 2.02 -1.60
CA GLU A 215 4.84 1.02 -2.67
C GLU A 215 4.04 1.47 -3.91
N GLY A 216 2.93 2.17 -3.70
CA GLY A 216 2.09 2.68 -4.79
C GLY A 216 2.84 3.64 -5.73
N GLY A 217 3.63 4.57 -5.19
CA GLY A 217 4.40 5.52 -6.00
C GLY A 217 5.53 4.84 -6.77
N ARG A 218 6.24 3.90 -6.12
CA ARG A 218 7.30 3.10 -6.75
C ARG A 218 6.75 2.25 -7.90
N ARG A 219 5.65 1.54 -7.64
CA ARG A 219 4.91 0.74 -8.63
C ARG A 219 4.50 1.59 -9.84
N THR A 220 3.92 2.77 -9.61
CA THR A 220 3.49 3.65 -10.72
C THR A 220 4.66 3.98 -11.64
N ARG A 221 5.81 4.38 -11.09
CA ARG A 221 7.01 4.68 -11.90
C ARG A 221 7.54 3.46 -12.65
N LEU A 222 7.52 2.28 -12.03
CA LEU A 222 7.90 1.03 -12.70
C LEU A 222 6.96 0.70 -13.87
N VAL A 223 5.64 0.80 -13.67
CA VAL A 223 4.66 0.56 -14.73
C VAL A 223 4.79 1.58 -15.86
N GLU A 224 4.99 2.86 -15.56
CA GLU A 224 5.25 3.89 -16.57
C GLU A 224 6.53 3.62 -17.36
N PHE A 225 7.57 3.11 -16.69
CA PHE A 225 8.80 2.70 -17.32
C PHE A 225 8.62 1.50 -18.25
N GLU A 226 7.91 0.46 -17.81
CA GLU A 226 7.57 -0.68 -18.66
C GLU A 226 6.73 -0.26 -19.88
N ALA A 227 5.82 0.70 -19.70
CA ALA A 227 5.00 1.26 -20.78
C ALA A 227 5.78 2.18 -21.75
N GLY A 228 7.07 2.43 -21.51
CA GLY A 228 7.91 3.25 -22.39
C GLY A 228 7.71 4.75 -22.24
N ALA A 229 7.12 5.23 -21.14
CA ALA A 229 6.93 6.66 -20.88
C ALA A 229 8.26 7.43 -20.72
N PHE A 230 9.39 6.74 -20.60
CA PHE A 230 10.72 7.32 -20.54
C PHE A 230 11.41 7.17 -21.89
N GLU A 231 11.35 8.21 -22.72
CA GLU A 231 12.13 8.33 -23.95
C GLU A 231 13.58 8.77 -23.63
N GLY A 232 14.55 8.22 -24.37
CA GLY A 232 15.99 8.56 -24.29
C GLY A 232 16.86 7.59 -23.48
N GLU A 233 18.18 7.79 -23.55
CA GLU A 233 19.15 6.96 -22.84
C GLU A 233 19.00 7.07 -21.31
N LEU A 234 19.02 5.92 -20.65
CA LEU A 234 19.05 5.82 -19.19
C LEU A 234 20.42 6.18 -18.64
N ASN A 235 20.54 7.40 -18.12
CA ASN A 235 21.72 7.81 -17.35
C ASN A 235 21.81 7.05 -16.00
N ASN A 236 22.99 7.10 -15.38
CA ASN A 236 23.26 6.39 -14.12
C ASN A 236 22.29 6.76 -12.98
N ALA A 237 21.84 8.03 -12.92
CA ALA A 237 20.90 8.48 -11.89
C ALA A 237 19.51 7.84 -12.05
N LYS A 238 18.99 7.76 -13.29
CA LYS A 238 17.73 7.09 -13.59
C LYS A 238 17.82 5.58 -13.33
N ARG A 239 18.94 4.93 -13.71
CA ARG A 239 19.18 3.50 -13.39
C ARG A 239 19.20 3.27 -11.88
N ALA A 240 19.84 4.14 -11.11
CA ALA A 240 19.85 4.08 -9.65
C ALA A 240 18.45 4.28 -9.04
N ALA A 241 17.63 5.17 -9.60
CA ALA A 241 16.25 5.38 -9.17
C ALA A 241 15.35 4.16 -9.48
N LEU A 242 15.47 3.56 -10.67
CA LEU A 242 14.79 2.30 -11.01
C LEU A 242 15.21 1.18 -10.07
N LEU A 243 16.52 1.06 -9.82
CA LEU A 243 17.04 0.11 -8.85
C LEU A 243 16.49 0.38 -7.46
N ASP A 244 16.27 1.65 -7.07
CA ASP A 244 15.63 1.96 -5.81
C ASP A 244 14.17 1.52 -5.76
N ASP A 245 13.42 1.76 -6.83
CA ASP A 245 12.01 1.41 -6.95
C ASP A 245 11.76 -0.10 -6.95
N LEU A 246 12.48 -0.87 -7.75
CA LEU A 246 12.37 -2.35 -7.81
C LEU A 246 12.53 -3.02 -6.44
N TRP A 247 13.31 -2.38 -5.60
CA TRP A 247 13.94 -2.94 -4.42
C TRP A 247 13.25 -2.34 -3.18
N GLY A 248 12.63 -1.17 -3.33
CA GLY A 248 11.64 -0.59 -2.41
C GLY A 248 10.27 -1.27 -2.48
N MET A 249 10.07 -2.20 -3.43
CA MET A 249 8.95 -3.15 -3.40
C MET A 249 9.22 -4.36 -2.48
N PHE A 250 10.38 -4.43 -1.82
CA PHE A 250 10.71 -5.44 -0.81
C PHE A 250 10.71 -4.82 0.59
N ASP A 251 9.92 -5.39 1.51
CA ASP A 251 9.97 -5.01 2.91
C ASP A 251 11.06 -5.81 3.64
N MET A 252 12.27 -5.25 3.63
CA MET A 252 13.42 -5.82 4.35
C MET A 252 13.14 -6.00 5.85
N GLN A 253 12.30 -5.15 6.46
CA GLN A 253 11.98 -5.25 7.89
C GLN A 253 11.07 -6.45 8.16
N ALA A 254 10.05 -6.63 7.31
CA ALA A 254 9.23 -7.84 7.35
C ALA A 254 10.08 -9.10 7.11
N ALA A 255 11.04 -9.03 6.17
CA ALA A 255 11.93 -10.14 5.84
C ALA A 255 12.86 -10.53 7.01
N LEU A 256 13.44 -9.54 7.70
CA LEU A 256 14.28 -9.74 8.88
C LEU A 256 13.51 -10.32 10.08
N ARG A 257 12.22 -9.97 10.23
CA ARG A 257 11.36 -10.60 11.23
C ARG A 257 10.95 -12.01 10.82
N ALA A 258 10.64 -12.22 9.53
CA ALA A 258 10.34 -13.52 8.96
C ALA A 258 11.47 -14.53 9.20
N SER A 259 12.70 -14.13 8.87
CA SER A 259 13.87 -15.01 8.96
C SER A 259 14.38 -15.19 10.38
N ASP A 260 13.86 -14.43 11.35
CA ASP A 260 14.43 -14.29 12.68
C ASP A 260 15.93 -13.96 12.69
N ALA A 261 16.46 -13.44 11.58
CA ALA A 261 17.88 -13.08 11.46
C ALA A 261 18.27 -12.08 12.56
N MET A 262 17.33 -11.27 13.04
CA MET A 262 17.57 -10.36 14.16
C MET A 262 18.01 -11.08 15.45
N LEU A 263 17.54 -12.30 15.73
CA LEU A 263 17.95 -13.07 16.90
C LEU A 263 19.40 -13.55 16.78
N THR A 264 19.81 -13.99 15.58
CA THR A 264 21.20 -14.46 15.33
C THR A 264 22.19 -13.29 15.25
N ILE A 265 21.72 -12.13 14.79
CA ILE A 265 22.44 -10.86 14.72
C ILE A 265 22.71 -10.26 16.11
N ASP A 266 21.76 -10.37 17.03
CA ASP A 266 21.77 -9.65 18.30
C ASP A 266 22.20 -10.51 19.51
N LYS A 267 23.07 -11.51 19.26
CA LYS A 267 23.63 -12.41 20.29
C LYS A 267 24.19 -11.67 21.49
N GLY A 268 24.83 -10.51 21.27
CA GLY A 268 25.41 -9.70 22.34
C GLY A 268 24.38 -9.21 23.37
N ARG A 269 23.13 -8.92 22.96
CA ARG A 269 22.08 -8.48 23.88
C ARG A 269 21.44 -9.62 24.63
N LEU A 270 21.38 -10.80 24.03
CA LEU A 270 20.97 -12.01 24.75
C LEU A 270 21.99 -12.39 25.80
N GLU A 271 23.27 -12.19 25.52
CA GLU A 271 24.32 -12.32 26.52
C GLU A 271 24.16 -11.28 27.64
N GLU A 272 23.79 -10.03 27.32
CA GLU A 272 23.46 -9.02 28.34
C GLU A 272 22.25 -9.43 29.19
N ALA A 273 21.18 -9.93 28.58
CA ALA A 273 20.00 -10.44 29.29
C ALA A 273 20.33 -11.65 30.18
N ARG A 274 21.19 -12.56 29.69
CA ARG A 274 21.72 -13.71 30.44
C ARG A 274 22.53 -13.25 31.65
N GLN A 275 23.41 -12.26 31.48
CA GLN A 275 24.17 -11.68 32.58
C GLN A 275 23.26 -11.05 33.63
N LEU A 276 22.23 -10.29 33.21
CA LEU A 276 21.23 -9.71 34.12
C LEU A 276 20.45 -10.80 34.86
N LEU A 277 19.99 -11.85 34.19
CA LEU A 277 19.32 -12.98 34.81
C LEU A 277 20.21 -13.67 35.85
N GLY A 278 21.49 -13.90 35.53
CA GLY A 278 22.47 -14.45 36.47
C GLY A 278 22.66 -13.58 37.71
N GLN A 279 22.71 -12.25 37.54
CA GLN A 279 22.78 -11.31 38.66
C GLN A 279 21.51 -11.34 39.53
N MET A 280 20.32 -11.43 38.91
CA MET A 280 19.04 -11.55 39.62
C MET A 280 18.92 -12.87 40.39
N LEU A 281 19.33 -13.99 39.79
CA LEU A 281 19.39 -15.31 40.44
C LEU A 281 20.29 -15.29 41.67
N ALA A 282 21.49 -14.69 41.55
CA ALA A 282 22.42 -14.56 42.66
C ALA A 282 21.84 -13.71 43.81
N LEU A 283 21.12 -12.63 43.50
CA LEU A 283 20.46 -11.79 44.52
C LEU A 283 19.29 -12.52 45.20
N ALA A 284 18.45 -13.21 44.43
CA ALA A 284 17.34 -14.01 44.95
C ALA A 284 17.84 -15.09 45.92
N ALA A 285 18.94 -15.78 45.57
CA ALA A 285 19.57 -16.77 46.44
C ALA A 285 20.09 -16.17 47.76
N ARG A 286 20.63 -14.95 47.74
CA ARG A 286 21.04 -14.22 48.96
C ARG A 286 19.85 -13.78 49.79
N ASN A 287 18.75 -13.40 49.16
CA ASN A 287 17.51 -13.03 49.85
C ASN A 287 16.91 -14.22 50.60
N ALA A 288 16.84 -15.38 49.93
CA ALA A 288 16.35 -16.62 50.52
C ALA A 288 17.15 -17.05 51.76
N LYS A 289 18.45 -16.70 51.82
CA LYS A 289 19.32 -16.93 53.00
C LYS A 289 19.17 -15.88 54.10
N GLY A 290 18.33 -14.86 53.92
CA GLY A 290 18.12 -13.76 54.87
C GLY A 290 19.26 -12.73 54.91
N GLU A 291 20.22 -12.80 53.98
CA GLU A 291 21.44 -11.97 53.99
C GLU A 291 21.19 -10.49 53.64
N LEU A 292 20.04 -10.19 53.01
CA LEU A 292 19.69 -8.83 52.54
C LEU A 292 19.03 -7.95 53.60
N SER A 293 18.64 -8.50 54.75
CA SER A 293 17.83 -7.82 55.78
C SER A 293 18.53 -6.70 56.58
N LYS A 294 19.80 -6.37 56.30
CA LYS A 294 20.62 -5.50 57.19
C LYS A 294 21.21 -4.22 56.59
N ARG A 295 21.01 -3.89 55.31
CA ARG A 295 21.50 -2.61 54.76
C ARG A 295 20.42 -1.89 53.97
N GLY A 296 20.05 -0.69 54.44
CA GLY A 296 19.20 0.28 53.74
C GLY A 296 19.83 0.87 52.47
N GLN A 297 20.57 0.07 51.70
CA GLN A 297 21.04 0.46 50.38
C GLN A 297 19.91 0.24 49.38
N GLN A 298 19.48 1.33 48.76
CA GLN A 298 18.71 1.30 47.52
C GLN A 298 19.53 0.48 46.50
N GLY A 299 19.12 -0.77 46.29
CA GLY A 299 19.94 -1.81 45.67
C GLY A 299 20.15 -1.69 44.16
N PRO A 300 20.92 -2.63 43.57
CA PRO A 300 21.17 -2.73 42.12
C PRO A 300 19.88 -2.87 41.26
N GLU A 301 18.76 -3.21 41.89
CA GLU A 301 17.43 -3.37 41.28
C GLU A 301 16.96 -2.15 40.49
N ARG A 302 17.24 -0.92 40.96
CA ARG A 302 16.88 0.29 40.19
C ARG A 302 17.68 0.40 38.90
N GLY A 303 18.94 -0.03 38.93
CA GLY A 303 19.79 -0.10 37.75
C GLY A 303 19.24 -1.12 36.75
N TRP A 304 18.91 -2.33 37.20
CA TRP A 304 18.34 -3.36 36.34
C TRP A 304 17.02 -2.92 35.71
N ARG A 305 16.13 -2.30 36.49
CA ARG A 305 14.86 -1.81 35.96
C ARG A 305 15.07 -0.77 34.86
N ALA A 306 15.96 0.20 35.08
CA ALA A 306 16.28 1.19 34.07
C ALA A 306 16.89 0.56 32.80
N THR A 307 17.79 -0.41 32.95
CA THR A 307 18.37 -1.15 31.83
C THR A 307 17.31 -1.94 31.07
N LEU A 308 16.45 -2.70 31.75
CA LEU A 308 15.39 -3.50 31.12
C LEU A 308 14.33 -2.62 30.44
N GLU A 309 13.93 -1.51 31.05
CA GLU A 309 13.04 -0.52 30.41
C GLU A 309 13.70 0.12 29.19
N ALA A 310 15.02 0.39 29.24
CA ALA A 310 15.77 0.90 28.09
C ALA A 310 15.91 -0.14 26.97
N MET A 311 16.01 -1.43 27.29
CA MET A 311 15.96 -2.52 26.31
C MET A 311 14.57 -2.59 25.67
N LEU A 312 13.49 -2.71 26.46
CA LEU A 312 12.10 -2.78 25.97
C LEU A 312 11.65 -1.60 25.09
N ARG A 313 12.26 -0.41 25.28
CA ARG A 313 11.97 0.78 24.45
C ARG A 313 12.62 0.72 23.07
N ARG A 314 13.55 -0.20 22.81
CA ARG A 314 14.20 -0.31 21.50
C ARG A 314 13.24 -0.94 20.48
N PRO A 315 13.19 -0.42 19.23
CA PRO A 315 12.28 -0.92 18.19
C PRO A 315 12.42 -2.42 17.91
N VAL A 316 13.66 -2.94 17.99
CA VAL A 316 13.96 -4.37 17.74
C VAL A 316 13.21 -5.29 18.71
N ASP A 317 13.03 -4.85 19.96
CA ASP A 317 12.48 -5.66 21.03
C ASP A 317 10.95 -5.70 21.00
N GLN A 318 10.31 -4.68 20.42
CA GLN A 318 8.86 -4.70 20.19
C GLN A 318 8.46 -5.73 19.13
N ASP A 319 9.38 -6.02 18.20
CA ASP A 319 9.15 -6.83 17.02
C ASP A 319 9.57 -8.30 17.18
N GLN A 320 10.19 -8.67 18.32
CA GLN A 320 10.61 -10.02 18.65
C GLN A 320 9.88 -10.50 19.91
N PRO A 321 8.70 -11.16 19.77
CA PRO A 321 7.84 -11.51 20.89
C PRO A 321 8.56 -12.28 22.00
N ALA A 322 9.41 -13.26 21.65
CA ALA A 322 10.14 -14.05 22.63
C ALA A 322 11.10 -13.19 23.49
N VAL A 323 11.84 -12.28 22.86
CA VAL A 323 12.75 -11.36 23.57
C VAL A 323 11.95 -10.40 24.44
N ARG A 324 10.86 -9.85 23.91
CA ARG A 324 9.96 -8.97 24.66
C ARG A 324 9.38 -9.67 25.89
N ASP A 325 8.95 -10.91 25.75
CA ASP A 325 8.33 -11.71 26.80
C ASP A 325 9.37 -12.07 27.87
N LEU A 326 10.61 -12.41 27.46
CA LEU A 326 11.76 -12.56 28.37
C LEU A 326 12.02 -11.27 29.15
N LEU A 327 12.17 -10.12 28.46
CA LEU A 327 12.45 -8.83 29.10
C LEU A 327 11.32 -8.37 30.02
N THR A 328 10.07 -8.63 29.64
CA THR A 328 8.89 -8.36 30.47
C THR A 328 8.88 -9.24 31.72
N THR A 329 9.24 -10.51 31.58
CA THR A 329 9.39 -11.44 32.70
C THR A 329 10.51 -10.99 33.65
N LEU A 330 11.67 -10.61 33.12
CA LEU A 330 12.79 -10.06 33.89
C LEU A 330 12.42 -8.75 34.60
N LEU A 331 11.62 -7.88 33.97
CA LEU A 331 11.09 -6.67 34.60
C LEU A 331 10.15 -7.02 35.76
N GLY A 332 9.35 -8.07 35.60
CA GLY A 332 8.53 -8.66 36.65
C GLY A 332 9.36 -9.17 37.82
N VAL A 333 10.46 -9.89 37.55
CA VAL A 333 11.43 -10.35 38.56
C VAL A 333 12.02 -9.16 39.31
N ALA A 334 12.54 -8.16 38.60
CA ALA A 334 13.15 -6.97 39.21
C ALA A 334 12.16 -6.25 40.15
N LYS A 335 10.89 -6.13 39.73
CA LYS A 335 9.83 -5.53 40.55
C LYS A 335 9.50 -6.37 41.77
N ALA A 336 9.38 -7.69 41.62
CA ALA A 336 9.07 -8.58 42.75
C ALA A 336 10.22 -8.62 43.78
N LEU A 337 11.48 -8.62 43.34
CA LEU A 337 12.65 -8.46 44.22
C LEU A 337 12.57 -7.13 45.01
N HIS A 338 12.28 -6.03 44.32
CA HIS A 338 12.13 -4.72 44.94
C HIS A 338 11.02 -4.68 46.00
N ASP A 339 9.91 -5.37 45.74
CA ASP A 339 8.76 -5.46 46.64
C ASP A 339 8.98 -6.49 47.77
N GLY A 340 10.12 -7.19 47.82
CA GLY A 340 10.40 -8.27 48.77
C GLY A 340 9.53 -9.51 48.59
N ARG A 341 9.00 -9.74 47.38
CA ARG A 341 8.16 -10.90 47.04
C ARG A 341 9.00 -12.09 46.56
N SER A 342 8.43 -13.28 46.67
CA SER A 342 8.98 -14.50 46.07
C SER A 342 9.05 -14.36 44.54
N VAL A 343 10.12 -14.89 43.94
CA VAL A 343 10.49 -14.71 42.53
C VAL A 343 10.79 -16.02 41.81
N GLU A 344 10.79 -17.15 42.52
CA GLU A 344 11.22 -18.45 42.03
C GLU A 344 10.49 -18.87 40.74
N SER A 345 9.16 -18.68 40.69
CA SER A 345 8.36 -18.98 39.49
C SER A 345 8.68 -18.07 38.31
N LEU A 346 8.93 -16.77 38.55
CA LEU A 346 9.27 -15.82 37.49
C LEU A 346 10.68 -16.07 36.95
N LEU A 347 11.63 -16.44 37.82
CA LEU A 347 13.00 -16.81 37.44
C LEU A 347 13.01 -18.10 36.63
N ALA A 348 12.24 -19.12 37.03
CA ALA A 348 12.09 -20.35 36.26
C ALA A 348 11.48 -20.08 34.87
N THR A 349 10.49 -19.19 34.80
CA THR A 349 9.88 -18.76 33.53
C THR A 349 10.90 -18.03 32.65
N ALA A 350 11.66 -17.08 33.21
CA ALA A 350 12.69 -16.34 32.48
C ALA A 350 13.80 -17.27 31.96
N GLN A 351 14.24 -18.25 32.77
CA GLN A 351 15.23 -19.24 32.34
C GLN A 351 14.69 -20.12 31.21
N ALA A 352 13.45 -20.61 31.33
CA ALA A 352 12.84 -21.43 30.28
C ALA A 352 12.68 -20.66 28.95
N GLU A 353 12.34 -19.37 29.01
CA GLU A 353 12.30 -18.52 27.81
C GLU A 353 13.70 -18.26 27.24
N LEU A 354 14.72 -18.06 28.08
CA LEU A 354 16.10 -17.91 27.64
C LEU A 354 16.61 -19.18 26.95
N ASP A 355 16.39 -20.35 27.55
CA ASP A 355 16.76 -21.66 26.97
C ASP A 355 16.04 -21.89 25.64
N ARG A 356 14.77 -21.47 25.53
CA ARG A 356 14.01 -21.54 24.27
C ARG A 356 14.61 -20.62 23.20
N ILE A 357 14.99 -19.39 23.57
CA ILE A 357 15.63 -18.45 22.64
C ILE A 357 17.00 -18.96 22.19
N ASP A 358 17.80 -19.51 23.11
CA ASP A 358 19.13 -20.08 22.81
C ASP A 358 19.03 -21.26 21.86
N LYS A 359 18.10 -22.18 22.13
CA LYS A 359 17.81 -23.29 21.24
C LYS A 359 17.41 -22.76 19.85
N ARG A 360 16.48 -21.80 19.80
CA ARG A 360 16.04 -21.20 18.53
C ARG A 360 17.18 -20.54 17.78
N ILE A 361 18.10 -19.84 18.44
CA ILE A 361 19.27 -19.25 17.78
C ILE A 361 20.20 -20.31 17.23
N THR A 362 20.39 -21.41 17.97
CA THR A 362 21.19 -22.54 17.52
C THR A 362 20.56 -23.17 16.28
N ASP A 363 19.24 -23.37 16.29
CA ASP A 363 18.48 -23.92 15.16
C ASP A 363 18.48 -22.96 13.95
N LEU A 364 18.49 -21.63 14.21
CA LEU A 364 18.43 -20.59 13.19
C LEU A 364 19.79 -20.11 12.66
N ASP A 365 20.91 -20.41 13.31
CA ASP A 365 22.20 -19.79 12.97
C ASP A 365 22.59 -20.03 11.50
N ASP A 366 22.28 -21.23 10.99
CA ASP A 366 22.45 -21.60 9.59
C ASP A 366 21.19 -21.31 8.73
N LEU A 367 20.02 -21.29 9.36
CA LEU A 367 18.72 -21.18 8.67
C LEU A 367 18.39 -19.74 8.28
N ALA A 368 18.59 -18.78 9.19
CA ALA A 368 18.19 -17.38 9.01
C ALA A 368 18.86 -16.71 7.79
N PRO A 369 20.19 -16.86 7.56
CA PRO A 369 20.84 -16.47 6.31
C PRO A 369 20.17 -17.05 5.06
N THR A 370 19.84 -18.33 5.13
CA THR A 370 19.25 -19.09 4.01
C THR A 370 17.84 -18.59 3.70
N VAL A 371 17.04 -18.31 4.73
CA VAL A 371 15.68 -17.76 4.59
C VAL A 371 15.69 -16.34 4.03
N LEU A 372 16.59 -15.50 4.53
CA LEU A 372 16.69 -14.13 4.04
C LEU A 372 17.16 -14.10 2.57
N SER A 373 18.18 -14.90 2.25
CA SER A 373 18.65 -15.08 0.88
C SER A 373 17.51 -15.57 -0.03
N TYR A 374 16.72 -16.52 0.44
CA TYR A 374 15.53 -16.97 -0.28
C TYR A 374 14.54 -15.84 -0.54
N LEU A 375 14.15 -15.08 0.48
CA LEU A 375 13.16 -14.01 0.31
C LEU A 375 13.61 -12.98 -0.71
N LEU A 376 14.91 -12.72 -0.78
CA LEU A 376 15.51 -11.81 -1.75
C LEU A 376 15.55 -12.38 -3.15
N VAL A 377 15.94 -13.65 -3.33
CA VAL A 377 15.89 -14.32 -4.64
C VAL A 377 14.45 -14.38 -5.14
N LYS A 378 13.48 -14.71 -4.28
CA LYS A 378 12.06 -14.72 -4.61
C LYS A 378 11.59 -13.33 -5.03
N HIS A 379 11.95 -12.29 -4.26
CA HIS A 379 11.67 -10.90 -4.60
C HIS A 379 12.23 -10.54 -5.97
N GLN A 380 13.51 -10.83 -6.20
CA GLN A 380 14.19 -10.53 -7.45
C GLN A 380 13.52 -11.22 -8.64
N ARG A 381 13.19 -12.52 -8.52
CA ARG A 381 12.50 -13.29 -9.55
C ARG A 381 11.11 -12.74 -9.85
N MET A 382 10.30 -12.51 -8.81
CA MET A 382 8.93 -11.98 -8.99
C MET A 382 8.95 -10.59 -9.62
N VAL A 383 9.81 -9.70 -9.13
CA VAL A 383 9.94 -8.34 -9.65
C VAL A 383 10.48 -8.35 -11.08
N ALA A 384 11.49 -9.17 -11.39
CA ALA A 384 12.02 -9.25 -12.76
C ALA A 384 11.03 -9.86 -13.75
N ALA A 385 10.24 -10.85 -13.34
CA ALA A 385 9.15 -11.38 -14.17
C ALA A 385 8.05 -10.33 -14.39
N THR A 386 7.83 -9.44 -13.43
CA THR A 386 6.78 -8.41 -13.49
C THR A 386 7.23 -7.15 -14.26
N TYR A 387 8.47 -6.73 -14.07
CA TYR A 387 9.07 -5.51 -14.62
C TYR A 387 10.38 -5.84 -15.34
N PRO A 388 10.33 -6.63 -16.43
CA PRO A 388 11.52 -7.18 -17.06
C PRO A 388 12.43 -6.10 -17.65
N ARG A 389 11.86 -5.03 -18.21
CA ARG A 389 12.66 -3.93 -18.79
C ARG A 389 13.36 -3.15 -17.69
N ALA A 390 12.66 -2.78 -16.63
CA ALA A 390 13.22 -2.07 -15.49
C ALA A 390 14.32 -2.91 -14.82
N ALA A 391 14.07 -4.21 -14.61
CA ALA A 391 15.04 -5.12 -14.01
C ALA A 391 16.31 -5.26 -14.85
N LYS A 392 16.18 -5.39 -16.19
CA LYS A 392 17.31 -5.44 -17.12
C LYS A 392 18.11 -4.14 -17.09
N GLU A 393 17.44 -3.00 -17.23
CA GLU A 393 18.10 -1.68 -17.32
C GLU A 393 18.74 -1.22 -16.01
N ALA A 394 18.15 -1.59 -14.87
CA ALA A 394 18.70 -1.30 -13.55
C ALA A 394 19.78 -2.30 -13.12
N ASN A 395 20.07 -3.31 -13.95
CA ASN A 395 20.92 -4.44 -13.62
C ASN A 395 20.54 -5.10 -12.28
N PHE A 396 19.25 -5.31 -12.09
CA PHE A 396 18.66 -5.71 -10.80
C PHE A 396 19.04 -7.13 -10.38
N LEU A 397 19.30 -8.01 -11.35
CA LEU A 397 19.64 -9.42 -11.10
C LEU A 397 21.13 -9.63 -10.78
N ASP A 398 22.05 -8.78 -11.23
CA ASP A 398 23.47 -8.81 -10.84
C ASP A 398 23.72 -8.32 -9.39
N GLY A 399 22.66 -7.82 -8.74
CA GLY A 399 22.72 -6.91 -7.60
C GLY A 399 23.09 -7.50 -6.25
N GLY A 400 23.90 -8.56 -6.14
CA GLY A 400 24.37 -9.07 -4.85
C GLY A 400 24.98 -7.97 -3.97
N VAL A 401 25.59 -6.93 -4.56
CA VAL A 401 26.05 -5.73 -3.86
C VAL A 401 24.90 -4.84 -3.37
N ALA A 402 23.87 -4.60 -4.18
CA ALA A 402 22.71 -3.79 -3.81
C ALA A 402 21.87 -4.44 -2.71
N ALA A 403 21.63 -5.76 -2.80
CA ALA A 403 20.98 -6.55 -1.76
C ALA A 403 21.74 -6.44 -0.42
N ARG A 404 23.07 -6.63 -0.45
CA ARG A 404 23.95 -6.49 0.71
C ARG A 404 23.93 -5.08 1.30
N THR A 405 23.99 -4.05 0.45
CA THR A 405 23.95 -2.63 0.88
C THR A 405 22.64 -2.30 1.58
N ARG A 406 21.51 -2.80 1.07
CA ARG A 406 20.19 -2.62 1.69
C ARG A 406 20.03 -3.38 2.98
N LEU A 407 20.53 -4.62 3.03
CA LEU A 407 20.57 -5.38 4.28
C LEU A 407 21.40 -4.62 5.32
N ALA A 408 22.58 -4.13 4.95
CA ALA A 408 23.43 -3.33 5.82
C ALA A 408 22.68 -2.10 6.36
N ALA A 409 22.04 -1.33 5.48
CA ALA A 409 21.25 -0.16 5.87
C ALA A 409 20.09 -0.51 6.81
N ALA A 410 19.38 -1.60 6.54
CA ALA A 410 18.29 -2.07 7.40
C ALA A 410 18.77 -2.52 8.78
N ILE A 411 19.93 -3.18 8.85
CA ILE A 411 20.59 -3.57 10.10
C ILE A 411 21.01 -2.33 10.90
N VAL A 412 21.65 -1.35 10.25
CA VAL A 412 22.09 -0.08 10.88
C VAL A 412 20.89 0.67 11.44
N GLN A 413 19.87 0.90 10.62
CA GLN A 413 18.65 1.63 11.00
C GLN A 413 17.98 1.00 12.24
N ARG A 414 18.01 -0.33 12.32
CA ARG A 414 17.25 -1.09 13.30
C ARG A 414 18.00 -1.30 14.61
N LEU A 415 19.26 -1.68 14.54
CA LEU A 415 20.09 -1.93 15.72
C LEU A 415 20.72 -0.65 16.27
N GLY A 416 20.73 0.44 15.50
CA GLY A 416 21.53 1.62 15.82
C GLY A 416 23.03 1.31 15.85
N VAL A 417 23.47 0.21 15.22
CA VAL A 417 24.89 -0.16 15.15
C VAL A 417 25.53 0.71 14.08
N THR A 418 26.40 1.62 14.51
CA THR A 418 27.18 2.50 13.62
C THR A 418 28.52 1.91 13.21
N ASP A 419 28.92 0.77 13.80
CA ASP A 419 30.15 0.06 13.45
C ASP A 419 29.98 -0.69 12.12
N SER A 420 30.55 -0.11 11.06
CA SER A 420 30.48 -0.64 9.71
C SER A 420 31.16 -2.01 9.58
N ALA A 421 32.21 -2.31 10.35
CA ALA A 421 32.89 -3.60 10.29
C ALA A 421 32.01 -4.73 10.86
N ARG A 422 31.28 -4.42 11.94
CA ARG A 422 30.30 -5.34 12.52
C ARG A 422 29.13 -5.58 11.56
N VAL A 423 28.59 -4.52 10.95
CA VAL A 423 27.51 -4.64 9.96
C VAL A 423 27.96 -5.46 8.76
N ASP A 424 29.17 -5.21 8.24
CA ASP A 424 29.74 -5.99 7.14
C ASP A 424 29.94 -7.46 7.49
N ALA A 425 30.42 -7.77 8.69
CA ALA A 425 30.57 -9.15 9.15
C ALA A 425 29.21 -9.87 9.20
N MET A 426 28.17 -9.20 9.68
CA MET A 426 26.81 -9.72 9.74
C MET A 426 26.24 -9.94 8.33
N VAL A 427 26.40 -8.96 7.44
CA VAL A 427 25.97 -9.05 6.04
C VAL A 427 26.70 -10.19 5.32
N LYS A 428 28.01 -10.37 5.56
CA LYS A 428 28.79 -11.48 4.99
C LYS A 428 28.37 -12.85 5.54
N ALA A 429 27.97 -12.93 6.81
CA ALA A 429 27.42 -14.15 7.39
C ALA A 429 26.06 -14.50 6.74
N MET A 430 25.25 -13.49 6.41
CA MET A 430 23.96 -13.68 5.72
C MET A 430 24.09 -13.93 4.21
N PHE A 431 25.14 -13.39 3.57
CA PHE A 431 25.47 -13.59 2.16
C PHE A 431 26.90 -14.09 2.00
N PRO A 432 27.17 -15.38 2.25
CA PRO A 432 28.45 -15.96 1.90
C PRO A 432 28.70 -15.76 0.39
N PRO A 433 29.95 -15.54 -0.04
CA PRO A 433 30.28 -15.41 -1.45
C PRO A 433 29.77 -16.64 -2.23
N ALA A 434 29.29 -16.40 -3.46
CA ALA A 434 28.49 -17.31 -4.29
C ALA A 434 29.05 -18.75 -4.43
N GLY A 435 30.33 -19.00 -4.16
CA GLY A 435 30.95 -20.33 -4.20
C GLY A 435 30.62 -21.27 -3.03
N LYS A 436 29.80 -20.89 -2.04
CA LYS A 436 29.40 -21.76 -0.91
C LYS A 436 27.89 -21.98 -0.74
N ALA A 437 27.04 -21.19 -1.40
CA ALA A 437 25.62 -21.48 -1.48
C ALA A 437 25.46 -22.62 -2.50
N THR A 438 25.04 -23.79 -2.01
CA THR A 438 25.12 -25.10 -2.66
C THR A 438 24.54 -25.14 -4.08
N ALA A 439 25.19 -25.92 -4.94
CA ALA A 439 24.80 -26.33 -6.29
C ALA A 439 23.40 -26.98 -6.42
N ALA A 440 22.60 -27.02 -5.35
CA ALA A 440 21.29 -27.66 -5.31
C ALA A 440 20.15 -26.82 -5.92
N THR A 441 20.38 -25.54 -6.24
CA THR A 441 19.33 -24.64 -6.77
C THR A 441 19.44 -24.33 -8.26
N ASP A 442 20.56 -24.68 -8.90
CA ASP A 442 20.81 -24.35 -10.31
C ASP A 442 20.44 -25.51 -11.27
N GLU A 443 20.68 -26.78 -10.88
CA GLU A 443 20.52 -27.93 -11.79
C GLU A 443 19.07 -28.34 -12.10
N THR A 444 18.06 -27.85 -11.37
CA THR A 444 16.64 -28.22 -11.61
C THR A 444 15.80 -27.14 -12.29
N MET A 445 16.37 -25.97 -12.59
CA MET A 445 15.59 -24.78 -12.95
C MET A 445 16.00 -24.11 -14.27
N GLY A 446 17.06 -24.59 -14.95
CA GLY A 446 17.50 -24.10 -16.26
C GLY A 446 16.71 -24.64 -17.46
N GLU A 447 15.85 -25.64 -17.27
CA GLU A 447 15.25 -26.39 -18.39
C GLU A 447 13.86 -25.88 -18.83
N ALA A 448 13.29 -24.88 -18.16
CA ALA A 448 11.90 -24.44 -18.38
C ALA A 448 11.73 -23.30 -19.42
N THR A 449 12.81 -22.71 -19.94
CA THR A 449 12.72 -21.63 -20.94
C THR A 449 13.01 -22.06 -22.37
N ASP A 450 13.54 -23.27 -22.60
CA ASP A 450 13.92 -23.74 -23.93
C ASP A 450 12.88 -24.69 -24.58
N ALA A 451 11.80 -25.02 -23.89
CA ALA A 451 10.84 -26.05 -24.32
C ALA A 451 9.68 -25.56 -25.21
N ALA A 452 9.85 -24.50 -26.02
CA ALA A 452 8.78 -24.00 -26.89
C ALA A 452 9.24 -23.53 -28.28
N THR A 453 10.22 -24.20 -28.89
CA THR A 453 10.37 -24.26 -30.36
C THR A 453 11.24 -25.45 -30.71
N ASP A 454 10.63 -26.61 -31.00
CA ASP A 454 11.30 -27.67 -31.76
C ASP A 454 10.29 -28.39 -32.65
N GLU A 455 10.21 -27.96 -33.91
CA GLU A 455 9.78 -28.81 -35.03
C GLU A 455 11.01 -29.03 -35.93
N THR A 456 11.59 -30.21 -35.75
CA THR A 456 12.42 -31.00 -36.66
C THR A 456 12.48 -30.53 -38.12
N MET A 457 13.65 -30.10 -38.59
CA MET A 457 14.12 -30.40 -39.95
C MET A 457 15.66 -30.46 -40.03
N SER A 458 16.11 -31.61 -40.53
CA SER A 458 17.36 -31.90 -41.27
C SER A 458 18.63 -32.29 -40.49
N GLU A 459 19.08 -33.50 -40.82
CA GLU A 459 20.45 -33.98 -40.68
C GLU A 459 21.06 -34.12 -42.09
N ALA A 460 22.39 -33.96 -42.13
CA ALA A 460 23.35 -34.26 -43.21
C ALA A 460 23.56 -33.17 -44.28
N THR A 461 24.79 -32.75 -44.65
CA THR A 461 26.18 -33.07 -44.24
C THR A 461 27.11 -32.08 -44.97
N ASP A 462 28.31 -31.90 -44.42
CA ASP A 462 29.61 -31.91 -45.12
C ASP A 462 30.50 -30.66 -45.16
N GLU A 463 31.79 -30.96 -45.07
CA GLU A 463 33.03 -30.24 -44.75
C GLU A 463 33.39 -29.01 -45.60
N THR A 464 34.16 -28.06 -45.02
CA THR A 464 35.62 -27.87 -45.28
C THR A 464 36.16 -26.61 -44.60
N ALA A 465 37.49 -26.56 -44.47
CA ALA A 465 38.25 -25.88 -43.43
C ALA A 465 38.96 -24.56 -43.84
N ASP A 466 39.44 -23.89 -42.78
CA ASP A 466 40.70 -23.12 -42.67
C ASP A 466 40.77 -21.65 -43.16
N PRO A 467 41.77 -20.84 -42.73
CA PRO A 467 41.52 -19.63 -41.95
C PRO A 467 42.21 -18.39 -42.56
N THR A 468 42.22 -17.26 -41.82
CA THR A 468 43.30 -16.26 -41.66
C THR A 468 42.88 -14.78 -41.70
N THR A 469 43.24 -14.09 -40.60
CA THR A 469 43.84 -12.74 -40.44
C THR A 469 43.20 -11.47 -41.02
N GLY A 470 43.10 -10.45 -40.15
CA GLY A 470 43.63 -9.10 -40.48
C GLY A 470 42.73 -7.88 -40.23
N GLU A 471 43.02 -7.16 -39.14
CA GLU A 471 43.05 -5.68 -38.97
C GLU A 471 41.91 -4.73 -39.46
N ALA A 472 41.30 -4.09 -38.45
CA ALA A 472 41.23 -2.63 -38.22
C ALA A 472 40.37 -1.65 -39.08
N MET A 473 39.58 -0.87 -38.31
CA MET A 473 39.14 0.54 -38.47
C MET A 473 37.87 0.92 -39.26
N SER A 474 36.99 1.57 -38.49
CA SER A 474 36.22 2.80 -38.77
C SER A 474 34.82 2.76 -39.38
N GLU A 475 34.02 3.65 -38.80
CA GLU A 475 32.89 4.41 -39.37
C GLU A 475 31.47 3.89 -39.13
N ALA A 476 30.74 4.67 -38.33
CA ALA A 476 29.35 4.47 -38.00
C ALA A 476 28.46 5.06 -39.11
N THR A 477 27.67 4.20 -39.73
CA THR A 477 26.50 4.57 -40.55
C THR A 477 25.29 3.82 -40.04
N ASP A 478 24.16 4.53 -39.91
CA ASP A 478 22.84 4.00 -39.55
C ASP A 478 22.54 2.65 -40.23
N PRO A 479 22.00 1.65 -39.52
CA PRO A 479 21.61 0.41 -40.16
C PRO A 479 20.35 0.66 -40.98
N ALA A 480 20.51 0.68 -42.31
CA ALA A 480 19.40 0.51 -43.23
C ALA A 480 18.72 -0.83 -42.91
N VAL A 481 17.40 -0.78 -42.66
CA VAL A 481 16.55 -1.97 -42.53
C VAL A 481 16.74 -2.82 -43.78
N ASP A 482 17.24 -4.05 -43.61
CA ASP A 482 17.50 -4.96 -44.71
C ASP A 482 16.20 -5.30 -45.47
N ASP A 483 16.38 -5.71 -46.71
CA ASP A 483 15.26 -5.95 -47.62
C ASP A 483 14.46 -7.22 -47.24
N ASP A 484 15.02 -8.11 -46.43
CA ASP A 484 14.33 -9.29 -45.88
C ASP A 484 13.33 -8.90 -44.78
N THR A 485 13.67 -7.89 -43.98
CA THR A 485 12.79 -7.30 -42.97
C THR A 485 11.64 -6.55 -43.64
N LYS A 486 11.91 -5.78 -44.70
CA LYS A 486 10.85 -5.13 -45.51
C LYS A 486 9.96 -6.15 -46.19
N ALA A 487 10.53 -7.24 -46.72
CA ALA A 487 9.77 -8.32 -47.33
C ALA A 487 8.89 -9.04 -46.31
N SER A 488 9.38 -9.25 -45.08
CA SER A 488 8.63 -9.88 -43.99
C SER A 488 7.48 -9.00 -43.50
N ILE A 489 7.72 -7.69 -43.33
CA ILE A 489 6.67 -6.72 -42.98
C ILE A 489 5.60 -6.65 -44.08
N LYS A 490 6.01 -6.62 -45.35
CA LYS A 490 5.08 -6.61 -46.48
C LYS A 490 4.23 -7.89 -46.54
N LYS A 491 4.84 -9.06 -46.29
CA LYS A 491 4.13 -10.35 -46.24
C LYS A 491 3.11 -10.39 -45.09
N LEU A 492 3.43 -9.77 -43.95
CA LEU A 492 2.54 -9.67 -42.79
C LEU A 492 1.37 -8.72 -43.05
N LEU A 493 1.62 -7.59 -43.72
CA LEU A 493 0.58 -6.65 -44.16
C LEU A 493 -0.34 -7.25 -45.24
N ASP A 494 0.21 -8.00 -46.19
CA ASP A 494 -0.56 -8.69 -47.23
C ASP A 494 -1.44 -9.80 -46.63
N VAL A 495 -0.97 -10.49 -45.58
CA VAL A 495 -1.77 -11.47 -44.80
C VAL A 495 -2.90 -10.78 -44.02
N LEU A 496 -2.63 -9.64 -43.38
CA LEU A 496 -3.66 -8.88 -42.66
C LEU A 496 -4.73 -8.30 -43.61
N ALA A 497 -4.33 -7.81 -44.78
CA ALA A 497 -5.24 -7.31 -45.81
C ALA A 497 -6.14 -8.42 -46.41
N SER A 498 -5.59 -9.64 -46.55
CA SER A 498 -6.34 -10.80 -47.06
C SER A 498 -7.39 -11.36 -46.08
N ARG A 499 -7.19 -11.18 -44.78
CA ARG A 499 -8.06 -11.74 -43.72
C ARG A 499 -9.25 -10.86 -43.34
N HIS A 500 -9.28 -9.60 -43.77
CA HIS A 500 -10.37 -8.67 -43.49
C HIS A 500 -10.83 -7.90 -44.74
N PRO A 501 -11.43 -8.57 -45.75
CA PRO A 501 -11.91 -7.92 -46.96
C PRO A 501 -13.19 -7.08 -46.77
N GLY A 502 -13.78 -7.06 -45.57
CA GLY A 502 -14.92 -6.23 -45.20
C GLY A 502 -14.58 -5.42 -43.95
N GLY A 503 -14.54 -4.09 -44.09
CA GLY A 503 -14.22 -3.17 -43.00
C GLY A 503 -14.99 -3.45 -41.71
N ILE A 504 -14.30 -3.27 -40.58
CA ILE A 504 -14.80 -3.51 -39.24
C ILE A 504 -15.94 -2.54 -38.93
N THR A 505 -17.17 -3.05 -38.85
CA THR A 505 -18.28 -2.38 -38.16
C THR A 505 -18.37 -2.90 -36.73
N LEU A 506 -18.19 -1.99 -35.76
CA LEU A 506 -18.40 -2.25 -34.34
C LEU A 506 -19.90 -2.15 -34.03
N GLY A 507 -20.51 -3.23 -33.57
CA GLY A 507 -21.88 -3.25 -33.07
C GLY A 507 -22.04 -4.32 -32.00
N GLY A 508 -22.49 -3.91 -30.81
CA GLY A 508 -22.80 -4.81 -29.70
C GLY A 508 -23.01 -4.07 -28.39
N GLU A 509 -24.22 -3.55 -28.19
CA GLU A 509 -24.73 -3.10 -26.89
C GLU A 509 -24.72 -4.28 -25.90
N GLY A 510 -23.87 -4.22 -24.88
CA GLY A 510 -23.74 -5.28 -23.87
C GLY A 510 -23.56 -4.71 -22.48
N THR A 511 -24.36 -5.17 -21.53
CA THR A 511 -24.52 -4.75 -20.13
C THR A 511 -23.35 -5.14 -19.20
N TRP A 512 -22.11 -5.16 -19.72
CA TRP A 512 -20.93 -5.64 -18.98
C TRP A 512 -20.58 -4.78 -17.77
N ALA A 513 -20.77 -3.45 -17.87
CA ALA A 513 -20.46 -2.53 -16.78
C ALA A 513 -21.20 -2.86 -15.48
N ALA A 514 -22.49 -3.25 -15.53
CA ALA A 514 -23.29 -3.56 -14.36
C ALA A 514 -22.78 -4.76 -13.52
N LYS A 515 -21.77 -5.50 -14.00
CA LYS A 515 -21.18 -6.66 -13.32
C LYS A 515 -19.78 -6.39 -12.74
N VAL A 516 -19.21 -5.19 -12.92
CA VAL A 516 -17.84 -4.86 -12.52
C VAL A 516 -17.81 -4.31 -11.08
N THR A 517 -17.23 -5.06 -10.13
CA THR A 517 -17.00 -4.62 -8.74
C THR A 517 -15.60 -4.00 -8.52
N SER A 518 -14.96 -3.50 -9.58
CA SER A 518 -13.52 -3.16 -9.57
C SER A 518 -13.19 -1.73 -9.10
N GLY A 519 -11.97 -1.50 -8.61
CA GLY A 519 -11.44 -0.16 -8.28
C GLY A 519 -10.98 0.69 -9.47
N THR A 520 -11.33 0.34 -10.72
CA THR A 520 -11.04 1.16 -11.92
C THR A 520 -12.35 1.74 -12.43
N LEU A 521 -12.40 3.06 -12.62
CA LEU A 521 -13.58 3.77 -13.11
C LEU A 521 -13.98 3.29 -14.50
N VAL A 522 -15.18 2.71 -14.59
CA VAL A 522 -15.90 2.38 -15.81
C VAL A 522 -17.22 3.14 -15.81
N VAL A 523 -17.50 3.85 -16.88
CA VAL A 523 -18.79 4.52 -17.10
C VAL A 523 -19.40 3.92 -18.36
N THR A 524 -20.70 3.66 -18.35
CA THR A 524 -21.47 3.35 -19.57
C THR A 524 -22.73 4.17 -19.61
N ASP A 525 -22.91 4.87 -20.72
CA ASP A 525 -24.17 5.49 -21.10
C ASP A 525 -25.02 4.51 -21.91
N SER A 526 -26.32 4.46 -21.62
CA SER A 526 -27.29 3.66 -22.38
C SER A 526 -28.00 4.46 -23.48
N GLY A 527 -27.80 5.78 -23.53
CA GLY A 527 -28.49 6.69 -24.44
C GLY A 527 -29.97 6.93 -24.10
N ASP A 528 -30.53 6.19 -23.13
CA ASP A 528 -31.91 6.37 -22.67
C ASP A 528 -31.96 7.43 -21.56
N PRO A 529 -32.63 8.58 -21.76
CA PRO A 529 -32.73 9.63 -20.74
C PRO A 529 -33.45 9.19 -19.46
N ALA A 530 -34.20 8.08 -19.49
CA ALA A 530 -34.84 7.50 -18.32
C ALA A 530 -33.89 6.62 -17.49
N ARG A 531 -32.72 6.25 -18.02
CA ARG A 531 -31.73 5.40 -17.35
C ARG A 531 -30.50 6.21 -16.95
N PRO A 532 -30.07 6.15 -15.68
CA PRO A 532 -28.82 6.79 -15.29
C PRO A 532 -27.63 6.11 -15.97
N LEU A 533 -26.51 6.85 -16.08
CA LEU A 533 -25.20 6.28 -16.34
C LEU A 533 -24.94 5.15 -15.35
N THR A 534 -24.44 4.03 -15.87
CA THR A 534 -23.92 2.98 -15.00
C THR A 534 -22.45 3.30 -14.73
N ILE A 535 -22.14 3.65 -13.49
CA ILE A 535 -20.79 4.02 -13.04
C ILE A 535 -20.31 2.96 -12.08
N ASN A 536 -19.22 2.29 -12.41
CA ASN A 536 -18.61 1.26 -11.60
C ASN A 536 -17.17 1.61 -11.28
N GLY A 537 -16.75 1.28 -10.06
CA GLY A 537 -15.42 1.60 -9.57
C GLY A 537 -15.18 3.06 -9.25
N ARG A 538 -13.90 3.43 -9.19
CA ARG A 538 -13.43 4.73 -8.69
C ARG A 538 -12.42 5.36 -9.63
N ALA A 539 -12.44 6.68 -9.67
CA ALA A 539 -11.36 7.43 -10.28
C ALA A 539 -10.02 7.11 -9.56
N PRO A 540 -8.90 7.14 -10.29
CA PRO A 540 -7.58 7.02 -9.66
C PRO A 540 -7.33 8.21 -8.73
N ASN A 541 -6.61 7.97 -7.65
CA ASN A 541 -6.30 8.99 -6.66
C ASN A 541 -5.38 10.07 -7.22
N PRO A 542 -5.37 11.26 -6.62
CA PRO A 542 -4.44 12.28 -7.00
C PRO A 542 -2.98 11.82 -6.86
N PRO A 543 -2.08 12.22 -7.80
CA PRO A 543 -0.65 12.06 -7.60
C PRO A 543 -0.22 12.59 -6.23
N GLY A 544 0.59 11.81 -5.53
CA GLY A 544 1.03 12.12 -4.16
C GLY A 544 0.14 11.53 -3.06
N VAL A 545 -1.10 11.14 -3.35
CA VAL A 545 -1.97 10.42 -2.40
C VAL A 545 -1.72 8.92 -2.49
N THR A 546 -1.48 8.28 -1.35
CA THR A 546 -1.20 6.85 -1.27
C THR A 546 -2.47 6.04 -1.02
N GLY A 547 -2.50 4.79 -1.51
CA GLY A 547 -3.68 3.94 -1.36
C GLY A 547 -4.87 4.52 -2.11
N MET A 548 -6.05 4.59 -1.47
CA MET A 548 -7.27 5.22 -1.98
C MET A 548 -7.46 6.68 -1.49
N GLY A 549 -6.63 7.13 -0.56
CA GLY A 549 -6.90 8.32 0.26
C GLY A 549 -8.26 8.27 0.98
N SER A 550 -8.63 9.39 1.61
CA SER A 550 -9.98 9.67 2.06
C SER A 550 -10.61 10.72 1.16
N HIS A 551 -11.84 10.48 0.71
CA HIS A 551 -12.57 11.45 -0.09
C HIS A 551 -13.28 12.46 0.82
N SER A 552 -13.05 13.75 0.59
CA SER A 552 -13.76 14.78 1.36
C SER A 552 -15.24 14.85 1.01
N THR A 553 -15.63 14.48 -0.22
CA THR A 553 -17.03 14.26 -0.62
C THR A 553 -17.21 12.80 -1.01
N SER A 554 -18.25 12.13 -0.52
CA SER A 554 -18.46 10.72 -0.80
C SER A 554 -18.61 10.44 -2.31
N TRP A 555 -17.99 9.35 -2.77
CA TRP A 555 -17.99 8.98 -4.18
C TRP A 555 -19.39 8.77 -4.76
N ASP A 556 -20.33 8.23 -3.95
CA ASP A 556 -21.73 8.11 -4.36
C ASP A 556 -22.39 9.48 -4.62
N THR A 557 -22.04 10.52 -3.84
CA THR A 557 -22.54 11.88 -4.08
C THR A 557 -22.02 12.43 -5.41
N GLU A 558 -20.73 12.25 -5.69
CA GLU A 558 -20.12 12.68 -6.96
C GLU A 558 -20.76 11.98 -8.18
N THR A 559 -20.91 10.66 -8.11
CA THR A 559 -21.50 9.88 -9.22
C THR A 559 -22.98 10.19 -9.44
N ARG A 560 -23.74 10.51 -8.38
CA ARG A 560 -25.12 11.01 -8.49
C ARG A 560 -25.19 12.41 -9.08
N ALA A 561 -24.28 13.31 -8.71
CA ALA A 561 -24.22 14.66 -9.27
C ALA A 561 -23.97 14.60 -10.79
N VAL A 562 -23.04 13.76 -11.24
CA VAL A 562 -22.78 13.55 -12.68
C VAL A 562 -23.99 12.97 -13.41
N ASN A 563 -24.65 11.98 -12.83
CA ASN A 563 -25.90 11.45 -13.36
C ASN A 563 -27.00 12.52 -13.49
N ALA A 564 -27.13 13.39 -12.50
CA ALA A 564 -28.10 14.47 -12.52
C ALA A 564 -27.79 15.51 -13.60
N LEU A 565 -26.51 15.87 -13.78
CA LEU A 565 -26.07 16.78 -14.86
C LEU A 565 -26.40 16.22 -16.25
N VAL A 566 -26.07 14.96 -16.51
CA VAL A 566 -26.35 14.30 -17.79
C VAL A 566 -27.87 14.20 -18.02
N ARG A 567 -28.62 13.77 -17.02
CA ARG A 567 -30.09 13.68 -17.11
C ARG A 567 -30.75 15.03 -17.35
N ASP A 568 -30.31 16.08 -16.66
CA ASP A 568 -30.84 17.44 -16.84
C ASP A 568 -30.54 17.98 -18.24
N ALA A 569 -29.32 17.76 -18.76
CA ALA A 569 -28.96 18.11 -20.13
C ALA A 569 -29.87 17.39 -21.14
N LEU A 570 -30.04 16.08 -21.01
CA LEU A 570 -30.92 15.29 -21.87
C LEU A 570 -32.39 15.77 -21.80
N ALA A 571 -32.90 16.03 -20.60
CA ALA A 571 -34.27 16.53 -20.39
C ALA A 571 -34.50 17.90 -21.06
N LYS A 572 -33.47 18.76 -21.06
CA LYS A 572 -33.47 20.07 -21.72
C LYS A 572 -33.10 20.00 -23.20
N LYS A 573 -32.86 18.80 -23.76
CA LYS A 573 -32.40 18.57 -25.13
C LYS A 573 -31.08 19.30 -25.45
N LEU A 574 -30.20 19.39 -24.47
CA LEU A 574 -28.83 19.89 -24.60
C LEU A 574 -27.86 18.71 -24.77
N ASP A 575 -26.68 18.98 -25.32
CA ASP A 575 -25.60 17.99 -25.41
C ASP A 575 -25.01 17.71 -24.01
N PRO A 576 -25.09 16.47 -23.48
CA PRO A 576 -24.53 16.15 -22.17
C PRO A 576 -23.01 16.28 -22.11
N VAL A 577 -22.29 16.08 -23.24
CA VAL A 577 -20.83 16.29 -23.29
C VAL A 577 -20.52 17.76 -23.04
N GLN A 578 -21.21 18.65 -23.75
CA GLN A 578 -21.06 20.10 -23.58
C GLN A 578 -21.48 20.56 -22.17
N ALA A 579 -22.51 19.95 -21.57
CA ALA A 579 -22.92 20.25 -20.20
C ALA A 579 -21.83 19.93 -19.18
N LEU A 580 -21.17 18.77 -19.30
CA LEU A 580 -20.04 18.37 -18.44
C LEU A 580 -18.82 19.27 -18.67
N GLN A 581 -18.51 19.62 -19.92
CA GLN A 581 -17.42 20.56 -20.26
C GLN A 581 -17.67 21.94 -19.65
N THR A 582 -18.89 22.49 -19.81
CA THR A 582 -19.28 23.79 -19.25
C THR A 582 -19.16 23.79 -17.73
N ARG A 583 -19.61 22.71 -17.09
CA ARG A 583 -19.52 22.55 -15.65
C ARG A 583 -18.06 22.52 -15.18
N MET A 584 -17.21 21.75 -15.85
CA MET A 584 -15.77 21.70 -15.54
C MET A 584 -15.11 23.07 -15.70
N LEU A 585 -15.39 23.80 -16.78
CA LEU A 585 -14.85 25.16 -16.99
C LEU A 585 -15.29 26.15 -15.90
N THR A 586 -16.51 25.98 -15.37
CA THR A 586 -17.00 26.74 -14.21
C THR A 586 -16.20 26.40 -12.95
N GLU A 587 -15.93 25.12 -12.69
CA GLU A 587 -15.13 24.67 -11.53
C GLU A 587 -13.64 25.06 -11.64
N LEU A 588 -13.13 25.20 -12.86
CA LEU A 588 -11.80 25.74 -13.15
C LEU A 588 -11.70 27.26 -12.93
N GLY A 589 -12.82 27.95 -12.77
CA GLY A 589 -12.87 29.41 -12.57
C GLY A 589 -12.61 30.22 -13.84
N THR A 590 -12.95 29.68 -15.03
CA THR A 590 -12.79 30.45 -16.28
C THR A 590 -13.79 31.62 -16.35
N PRO A 591 -13.34 32.85 -16.65
CA PRO A 591 -14.14 34.07 -16.51
C PRO A 591 -15.33 34.21 -17.48
N ASP A 592 -15.38 33.40 -18.54
CA ASP A 592 -16.43 33.48 -19.57
C ASP A 592 -17.73 32.74 -19.18
N SER A 593 -17.75 32.04 -18.04
CA SER A 593 -19.01 31.64 -17.41
C SER A 593 -19.60 32.85 -16.72
N ASP A 594 -20.20 33.72 -17.54
CA ASP A 594 -21.15 34.76 -17.16
C ASP A 594 -21.66 34.57 -15.72
N ALA A 595 -21.18 35.44 -14.82
CA ALA A 595 -21.69 35.61 -13.45
C ALA A 595 -23.14 36.14 -13.45
N ARG A 596 -23.99 35.63 -14.34
CA ARG A 596 -25.31 36.14 -14.72
C ARG A 596 -26.30 36.19 -13.55
N ASP A 597 -26.02 35.51 -12.43
CA ASP A 597 -26.91 35.45 -11.28
C ASP A 597 -26.26 35.76 -9.92
N GLY A 598 -25.04 36.31 -9.87
CA GLY A 598 -24.37 36.64 -8.61
C GLY A 598 -24.10 35.43 -7.69
N LYS A 599 -24.15 34.21 -8.22
CA LYS A 599 -23.76 32.99 -7.50
C LYS A 599 -22.23 32.93 -7.45
N PRO A 600 -21.64 32.64 -6.28
CA PRO A 600 -20.20 32.53 -6.14
C PRO A 600 -19.67 31.42 -7.06
N VAL A 601 -18.62 31.73 -7.82
CA VAL A 601 -17.82 30.74 -8.55
C VAL A 601 -17.35 29.70 -7.53
N LEU A 602 -17.46 28.41 -7.85
CA LEU A 602 -16.96 27.35 -6.98
C LEU A 602 -15.44 27.50 -6.88
N ALA A 603 -14.97 28.09 -5.77
CA ALA A 603 -13.59 28.44 -5.51
C ALA A 603 -12.68 27.22 -5.24
N VAL A 604 -13.06 26.01 -5.66
CA VAL A 604 -12.30 24.79 -5.35
C VAL A 604 -10.92 24.80 -6.00
N MET A 605 -10.79 25.36 -7.21
CA MET A 605 -9.47 25.53 -7.85
C MET A 605 -8.63 26.64 -7.22
N GLU A 606 -9.21 27.55 -6.43
CA GLU A 606 -8.41 28.50 -5.66
C GLU A 606 -7.60 27.83 -4.55
N LEU A 607 -7.91 26.56 -4.24
CA LEU A 607 -7.19 25.74 -3.28
C LEU A 607 -5.91 25.10 -3.84
N ASP A 608 -5.63 25.22 -5.14
CA ASP A 608 -4.39 24.70 -5.73
C ASP A 608 -3.13 25.26 -5.04
N GLN A 609 -3.18 26.53 -4.63
CA GLN A 609 -2.16 27.22 -3.85
C GLN A 609 -2.05 26.76 -2.38
N PHE A 610 -2.92 25.86 -1.93
CA PHE A 610 -2.85 25.28 -0.59
C PHE A 610 -2.47 23.79 -0.62
N LEU A 611 -2.33 23.16 -1.79
CA LEU A 611 -1.88 21.77 -1.85
C LEU A 611 -0.54 21.58 -1.12
N PRO A 612 -0.36 20.48 -0.39
CA PRO A 612 0.89 20.19 0.30
C PRO A 612 2.02 19.91 -0.69
N ALA A 613 3.26 20.11 -0.23
CA ALA A 613 4.45 20.05 -1.08
C ALA A 613 4.57 18.73 -1.86
N TYR A 614 4.22 17.61 -1.22
CA TYR A 614 4.30 16.27 -1.83
C TYR A 614 3.29 16.06 -2.97
N GLN A 615 2.09 16.63 -2.89
CA GLN A 615 1.08 16.54 -3.97
C GLN A 615 1.44 17.45 -5.15
N LEU A 616 1.94 18.66 -4.87
CA LEU A 616 2.47 19.57 -5.87
C LEU A 616 3.66 18.93 -6.61
N GLY A 617 4.64 18.40 -5.88
CA GLY A 617 5.82 17.74 -6.43
C GLY A 617 5.50 16.45 -7.20
N SER A 618 4.38 15.80 -6.87
CA SER A 618 3.89 14.62 -7.62
C SER A 618 3.10 15.00 -8.88
N GLY A 619 2.86 16.29 -9.13
CA GLY A 619 2.20 16.76 -10.35
C GLY A 619 0.67 16.70 -10.31
N GLN A 620 0.03 16.77 -9.12
CA GLN A 620 -1.43 16.76 -9.02
C GLN A 620 -2.09 17.86 -9.87
N VAL A 621 -1.59 19.10 -9.83
CA VAL A 621 -2.20 20.20 -10.61
C VAL A 621 -2.11 19.94 -12.11
N THR A 622 -1.00 19.35 -12.58
CA THR A 622 -0.87 18.90 -13.98
C THR A 622 -1.88 17.79 -14.31
N ALA A 623 -2.13 16.86 -13.39
CA ALA A 623 -3.11 15.80 -13.58
C ALA A 623 -4.55 16.35 -13.69
N ILE A 624 -4.90 17.40 -12.92
CA ILE A 624 -6.19 18.11 -13.06
C ILE A 624 -6.38 18.58 -14.50
N PHE A 625 -5.43 19.36 -15.03
CA PHE A 625 -5.53 19.90 -16.39
C PHE A 625 -5.46 18.83 -17.48
N ARG A 626 -4.78 17.70 -17.23
CA ARG A 626 -4.78 16.55 -18.13
C ARG A 626 -6.16 15.89 -18.24
N GLU A 627 -6.84 15.67 -17.13
CA GLU A 627 -8.21 15.11 -17.18
C GLU A 627 -9.20 16.14 -17.73
N ALA A 628 -8.98 17.44 -17.49
CA ALA A 628 -9.76 18.50 -18.10
C ALA A 628 -9.61 18.53 -19.63
N ASP A 629 -8.38 18.41 -20.13
CA ASP A 629 -8.09 18.33 -21.57
C ASP A 629 -8.73 17.09 -22.22
N ARG A 630 -8.71 15.95 -21.52
CA ARG A 630 -9.44 14.74 -21.96
C ARG A 630 -10.94 14.99 -22.05
N LEU A 631 -11.53 15.69 -21.09
CA LEU A 631 -12.95 16.04 -21.14
C LEU A 631 -13.26 16.98 -22.31
N MET A 632 -12.42 17.98 -22.58
CA MET A 632 -12.60 18.88 -23.73
C MET A 632 -12.50 18.13 -25.07
N LYS A 633 -11.74 17.04 -25.12
CA LYS A 633 -11.56 16.19 -26.32
C LYS A 633 -12.56 15.03 -26.42
N ALA A 634 -13.36 14.79 -25.38
CA ALA A 634 -14.31 13.68 -25.34
C ALA A 634 -15.39 13.85 -26.41
N LYS A 635 -15.74 12.75 -27.08
CA LYS A 635 -16.75 12.75 -28.16
C LYS A 635 -18.05 12.06 -27.77
N THR A 636 -18.03 11.32 -26.67
CA THR A 636 -19.17 10.56 -26.17
C THR A 636 -19.47 10.91 -24.72
N VAL A 637 -20.72 10.72 -24.30
CA VAL A 637 -21.16 10.93 -22.91
C VAL A 637 -20.36 10.03 -21.95
N THR A 638 -20.08 8.78 -22.36
CA THR A 638 -19.25 7.83 -21.59
C THR A 638 -17.84 8.37 -21.34
N GLU A 639 -17.14 8.81 -22.38
CA GLU A 639 -15.79 9.39 -22.25
C GLU A 639 -15.82 10.67 -21.41
N ALA A 640 -16.78 11.54 -21.65
CA ALA A 640 -16.93 12.80 -20.94
C ALA A 640 -17.21 12.58 -19.45
N ALA A 641 -18.17 11.72 -19.10
CA ALA A 641 -18.49 11.42 -17.71
C ALA A 641 -17.32 10.75 -16.98
N ALA A 642 -16.60 9.84 -17.64
CA ALA A 642 -15.40 9.23 -17.06
C ALA A 642 -14.29 10.25 -16.83
N ALA A 643 -13.99 11.11 -17.82
CA ALA A 643 -13.00 12.17 -17.69
C ALA A 643 -13.39 13.20 -16.61
N TYR A 644 -14.65 13.60 -16.55
CA TYR A 644 -15.18 14.53 -15.55
C TYR A 644 -15.07 13.97 -14.13
N LEU A 645 -15.44 12.71 -13.90
CA LEU A 645 -15.29 12.05 -12.61
C LEU A 645 -13.81 11.92 -12.18
N ARG A 646 -12.91 11.68 -13.13
CA ARG A 646 -11.45 11.72 -12.86
C ARG A 646 -11.00 13.11 -12.49
N PHE A 647 -11.40 14.14 -13.26
CA PHE A 647 -11.14 15.54 -12.97
C PHE A 647 -11.59 15.93 -11.55
N ARG A 648 -12.83 15.61 -11.18
CA ARG A 648 -13.40 15.86 -9.84
C ARG A 648 -12.56 15.22 -8.73
N ASN A 649 -12.15 13.97 -8.94
CA ASN A 649 -11.31 13.26 -7.97
C ASN A 649 -9.90 13.84 -7.82
N GLN A 650 -9.42 14.58 -8.83
CA GLN A 650 -8.10 15.22 -8.85
C GLN A 650 -8.12 16.63 -8.24
N LEU A 651 -9.30 17.23 -8.04
CA LEU A 651 -9.43 18.58 -7.48
C LEU A 651 -8.73 18.69 -6.12
N PRO A 652 -8.22 19.88 -5.74
CA PRO A 652 -7.53 20.04 -4.48
C PRO A 652 -8.40 19.60 -3.29
N TYR A 653 -7.83 18.79 -2.41
CA TYR A 653 -8.51 18.21 -1.25
C TYR A 653 -9.78 17.38 -1.54
N ALA A 654 -10.05 17.00 -2.80
CA ALA A 654 -11.12 16.05 -3.12
C ALA A 654 -10.81 14.66 -2.54
N THR A 655 -9.55 14.25 -2.64
CA THR A 655 -8.98 13.10 -1.95
C THR A 655 -7.73 13.52 -1.19
N VAL A 656 -7.64 13.16 0.08
CA VAL A 656 -6.51 13.48 0.97
C VAL A 656 -5.82 12.20 1.46
N ASP A 657 -4.53 12.26 1.76
CA ASP A 657 -3.79 11.09 2.28
C ASP A 657 -3.96 10.90 3.80
N ASP A 658 -4.34 11.99 4.48
CA ASP A 658 -4.62 12.08 5.90
C ASP A 658 -5.95 11.39 6.28
N GLY A 659 -6.05 10.93 7.53
CA GLY A 659 -7.25 10.32 8.08
C GLY A 659 -7.47 8.84 7.74
N ASP A 660 -8.72 8.41 7.94
CA ASP A 660 -9.13 7.01 7.84
C ASP A 660 -9.46 6.65 6.39
N ARG A 661 -8.68 5.73 5.83
CA ARG A 661 -8.80 5.24 4.45
C ARG A 661 -9.93 4.21 4.28
N GLY A 662 -10.72 3.95 5.32
CA GLY A 662 -11.80 2.97 5.34
C GLY A 662 -13.00 3.29 4.45
N GLY A 663 -13.05 4.47 3.81
CA GLY A 663 -14.18 4.90 2.99
C GLY A 663 -15.41 5.16 3.86
N LYS A 664 -15.51 6.37 4.44
CA LYS A 664 -16.69 6.73 5.23
C LYS A 664 -17.90 6.93 4.30
N ALA A 665 -19.03 6.36 4.74
CA ALA A 665 -20.37 6.62 4.22
C ALA A 665 -20.69 6.26 2.77
N GLU A 666 -19.93 5.37 2.15
CA GLU A 666 -20.15 5.00 0.74
C GLU A 666 -21.42 4.15 0.52
N GLY A 667 -22.04 3.68 1.60
CA GLY A 667 -23.35 3.03 1.56
C GLY A 667 -24.48 4.04 1.41
N SER A 668 -25.48 3.72 0.59
CA SER A 668 -26.68 4.55 0.35
C SER A 668 -27.55 4.80 1.58
N SER A 669 -27.27 4.14 2.72
CA SER A 669 -28.05 4.20 3.96
C SER A 669 -27.46 5.11 5.04
N ASN A 670 -26.35 5.80 4.76
CA ASN A 670 -25.69 6.63 5.76
C ASN A 670 -26.37 8.00 5.89
N ASP A 671 -26.25 8.61 7.06
CA ASP A 671 -26.82 9.94 7.29
C ASP A 671 -26.09 10.95 6.39
N ALA A 672 -26.81 11.97 5.93
CA ALA A 672 -26.27 13.08 5.14
C ALA A 672 -24.93 13.65 5.64
N LYS A 673 -24.79 13.72 6.97
CA LYS A 673 -23.60 14.22 7.67
C LYS A 673 -22.36 13.36 7.48
N ASP A 674 -22.53 12.11 7.07
CA ASP A 674 -21.43 11.14 6.90
C ASP A 674 -20.85 11.21 5.46
N HIS A 675 -21.53 11.88 4.51
CA HIS A 675 -21.06 12.02 3.12
C HIS A 675 -19.89 12.99 2.95
N ILE A 676 -19.45 13.64 4.02
CA ILE A 676 -18.22 14.44 4.07
C ILE A 676 -17.29 13.88 5.13
N ASP A 677 -16.08 13.49 4.75
CA ASP A 677 -15.08 13.06 5.73
C ASP A 677 -14.39 14.28 6.36
N ALA A 678 -15.12 14.90 7.28
CA ALA A 678 -14.69 16.10 7.99
C ALA A 678 -13.39 15.90 8.78
N GLU A 679 -13.16 14.69 9.29
CA GLU A 679 -11.95 14.36 10.06
C GLU A 679 -10.72 14.37 9.16
N SER A 680 -10.74 13.62 8.07
CA SER A 680 -9.64 13.55 7.10
C SER A 680 -9.37 14.92 6.48
N LEU A 681 -10.42 15.68 6.17
CA LEU A 681 -10.27 17.05 5.64
C LEU A 681 -9.64 18.01 6.66
N ILE A 682 -9.99 17.90 7.95
CA ILE A 682 -9.39 18.73 9.01
C ILE A 682 -7.93 18.34 9.24
N GLU A 683 -7.61 17.05 9.23
CA GLU A 683 -6.22 16.59 9.34
C GLU A 683 -5.38 17.11 8.17
N ALA A 684 -5.87 17.03 6.94
CA ALA A 684 -5.18 17.57 5.76
C ALA A 684 -4.99 19.09 5.83
N ALA A 685 -5.99 19.82 6.34
CA ALA A 685 -5.89 21.27 6.53
C ALA A 685 -4.90 21.64 7.66
N ASP A 686 -4.84 20.83 8.73
CA ASP A 686 -3.87 20.99 9.80
C ASP A 686 -2.44 20.63 9.34
N THR A 687 -2.28 19.63 8.46
CA THR A 687 -1.01 19.29 7.80
C THR A 687 -0.47 20.49 7.01
N HIS A 688 -1.29 21.12 6.16
CA HIS A 688 -0.89 22.33 5.43
C HIS A 688 -0.50 23.48 6.38
N ARG A 689 -1.30 23.71 7.42
CA ARG A 689 -0.98 24.72 8.44
C ARG A 689 0.40 24.48 9.08
N ASN A 690 0.75 23.22 9.34
CA ASN A 690 2.05 22.85 9.91
C ASN A 690 3.19 23.07 8.91
N GLU A 691 3.00 22.73 7.63
CA GLU A 691 3.98 23.02 6.56
C GLU A 691 4.26 24.52 6.45
N VAL A 692 3.23 25.36 6.53
CA VAL A 692 3.38 26.82 6.52
C VAL A 692 4.06 27.31 7.80
N ALA A 693 3.79 26.72 8.96
CA ALA A 693 4.38 27.14 10.23
C ALA A 693 5.89 26.85 10.32
N ASP A 694 6.34 25.71 9.83
CA ASP A 694 7.75 25.28 9.87
C ASP A 694 8.59 25.97 8.77
N PRO A 695 9.69 26.68 9.09
CA PRO A 695 10.48 27.40 8.09
C PRO A 695 11.09 26.52 6.99
N ILE A 696 11.46 25.27 7.30
CA ILE A 696 12.07 24.35 6.33
C ILE A 696 10.98 23.84 5.38
N GLN A 697 9.88 23.32 5.94
CA GLN A 697 8.77 22.82 5.13
C GLN A 697 8.12 23.94 4.30
N ARG A 698 8.05 25.16 4.83
CA ARG A 698 7.57 26.33 4.11
C ARG A 698 8.42 26.65 2.87
N ALA A 699 9.74 26.53 2.99
CA ALA A 699 10.65 26.73 1.86
C ALA A 699 10.49 25.62 0.81
N GLU A 700 10.33 24.36 1.24
CA GLU A 700 10.04 23.23 0.35
C GLU A 700 8.71 23.40 -0.37
N LEU A 701 7.67 23.84 0.35
CA LEU A 701 6.35 24.13 -0.21
C LEU A 701 6.42 25.25 -1.27
N ALA A 702 7.14 26.34 -0.98
CA ALA A 702 7.34 27.42 -1.95
C ALA A 702 8.06 26.92 -3.22
N ALA A 703 9.10 26.10 -3.07
CA ALA A 703 9.81 25.51 -4.20
C ALA A 703 8.92 24.55 -5.02
N ALA A 704 8.08 23.75 -4.35
CA ALA A 704 7.13 22.86 -5.01
C ALA A 704 6.07 23.63 -5.82
N MET A 705 5.59 24.77 -5.30
CA MET A 705 4.67 25.66 -6.01
C MET A 705 5.30 26.27 -7.27
N GLU A 706 6.54 26.78 -7.19
CA GLU A 706 7.24 27.33 -8.37
C GLU A 706 7.50 26.26 -9.43
N SER A 707 7.86 25.05 -8.99
CA SER A 707 8.04 23.89 -9.88
C SER A 707 6.73 23.52 -10.58
N ALA A 708 5.62 23.45 -9.85
CA ALA A 708 4.30 23.18 -10.40
C ALA A 708 3.88 24.27 -11.41
N ALA A 709 4.04 25.55 -11.06
CA ALA A 709 3.73 26.68 -11.94
C ALA A 709 4.56 26.64 -13.24
N THR A 710 5.87 26.34 -13.12
CA THR A 710 6.77 26.18 -14.27
C THR A 710 6.29 25.04 -15.19
N SER A 711 5.94 23.89 -14.59
CA SER A 711 5.44 22.72 -15.33
C SER A 711 4.13 23.00 -16.07
N LEU A 712 3.18 23.69 -15.42
CA LEU A 712 1.92 24.09 -16.04
C LEU A 712 2.14 25.03 -17.23
N LYS A 713 2.99 26.06 -17.04
CA LYS A 713 3.32 27.02 -18.10
C LYS A 713 3.97 26.36 -19.31
N ALA A 714 4.85 25.38 -19.09
CA ALA A 714 5.49 24.62 -20.16
C ALA A 714 4.50 23.73 -20.93
N GLN A 715 3.50 23.17 -20.26
CA GLN A 715 2.52 22.28 -20.87
C GLN A 715 1.29 22.99 -21.46
N LYS A 716 1.06 24.27 -21.14
CA LYS A 716 -0.11 25.06 -21.57
C LYS A 716 -0.46 24.88 -23.05
N GLY A 717 0.54 24.99 -23.94
CA GLY A 717 0.34 24.89 -25.38
C GLY A 717 -0.10 23.50 -25.89
N THR A 718 -0.01 22.46 -25.05
CA THR A 718 -0.40 21.09 -25.39
C THR A 718 -1.88 20.79 -25.07
N TRP A 719 -2.51 21.62 -24.24
CA TRP A 719 -3.90 21.45 -23.82
C TRP A 719 -4.87 22.23 -24.70
N HIS A 720 -6.13 21.82 -24.67
CA HIS A 720 -7.23 22.51 -25.33
C HIS A 720 -7.22 24.01 -24.98
N LYS A 721 -7.40 24.87 -26.00
CA LYS A 721 -7.26 26.33 -25.87
C LYS A 721 -8.17 26.95 -24.80
N ASP A 722 -9.36 26.38 -24.59
CA ASP A 722 -10.32 26.88 -23.60
C ASP A 722 -9.85 26.66 -22.14
N LEU A 723 -8.77 25.89 -21.93
CA LEU A 723 -8.15 25.70 -20.62
C LEU A 723 -7.04 26.73 -20.33
N HIS A 724 -6.60 27.49 -21.34
CA HIS A 724 -5.41 28.35 -21.24
C HIS A 724 -5.53 29.41 -20.14
N ASP A 725 -6.71 30.02 -20.00
CA ASP A 725 -6.95 31.03 -18.96
C ASP A 725 -6.95 30.43 -17.56
N ALA A 726 -7.56 29.25 -17.38
CA ALA A 726 -7.53 28.54 -16.09
C ALA A 726 -6.11 28.12 -15.70
N VAL A 727 -5.30 27.74 -16.67
CA VAL A 727 -3.88 27.42 -16.47
C VAL A 727 -3.11 28.65 -16.02
N ASP A 728 -3.29 29.80 -16.69
CA ASP A 728 -2.65 31.06 -16.29
C ASP A 728 -3.07 31.48 -14.88
N LEU A 729 -4.35 31.38 -14.54
CA LEU A 729 -4.84 31.67 -13.20
C LEU A 729 -4.20 30.78 -12.13
N SER A 730 -4.01 29.49 -12.42
CA SER A 730 -3.33 28.56 -11.50
C SER A 730 -1.85 28.89 -11.37
N VAL A 731 -1.15 29.19 -12.47
CA VAL A 731 0.24 29.65 -12.48
C VAL A 731 0.40 30.91 -11.64
N ASP A 732 -0.45 31.91 -11.83
CA ASP A 732 -0.41 33.18 -11.10
C ASP A 732 -0.64 32.97 -9.60
N ARG A 733 -1.62 32.14 -9.20
CA ARG A 733 -1.87 31.82 -7.78
C ARG A 733 -0.67 31.12 -7.14
N LEU A 734 -0.11 30.11 -7.81
CA LEU A 734 1.03 29.34 -7.31
C LEU A 734 2.27 30.22 -7.13
N THR A 735 2.64 31.01 -8.15
CA THR A 735 3.80 31.92 -8.08
C THR A 735 3.59 33.03 -7.03
N ALA A 736 2.39 33.62 -6.96
CA ALA A 736 2.10 34.64 -5.95
C ALA A 736 2.16 34.07 -4.52
N ARG A 737 1.68 32.85 -4.30
CA ARG A 737 1.73 32.19 -2.99
C ARG A 737 3.15 31.78 -2.61
N ALA A 738 3.93 31.23 -3.53
CA ALA A 738 5.34 30.91 -3.31
C ALA A 738 6.16 32.15 -2.91
N SER A 739 5.93 33.27 -3.59
CA SER A 739 6.54 34.57 -3.27
C SER A 739 6.18 35.04 -1.85
N LYS A 740 4.92 34.85 -1.42
CA LYS A 740 4.49 35.19 -0.05
C LYS A 740 5.12 34.27 1.00
N LEU A 741 5.21 32.97 0.74
CA LEU A 741 5.80 31.99 1.65
C LEU A 741 7.30 32.25 1.92
N THR A 742 8.00 32.86 0.97
CA THR A 742 9.42 33.24 1.09
C THR A 742 9.64 34.66 1.62
N SER A 743 8.57 35.46 1.76
CA SER A 743 8.65 36.80 2.33
C SER A 743 8.74 36.79 3.86
N SER A 744 9.15 37.91 4.46
CA SER A 744 9.15 38.07 5.92
C SER A 744 7.75 38.08 6.54
N ASP A 745 6.72 38.33 5.73
CA ASP A 745 5.33 38.37 6.16
C ASP A 745 4.76 36.95 6.17
N ALA A 746 4.40 36.46 7.35
CA ALA A 746 3.81 35.13 7.48
C ALA A 746 2.45 35.10 6.74
N PRO A 747 2.28 34.28 5.70
CA PRO A 747 1.00 34.17 5.03
C PRO A 747 -0.05 33.51 5.94
N SER A 748 -1.34 33.67 5.61
CA SER A 748 -2.41 32.92 6.27
C SER A 748 -2.13 31.41 6.22
N ASP A 749 -2.51 30.67 7.25
CA ASP A 749 -2.30 29.22 7.29
C ASP A 749 -3.22 28.43 6.35
N GLY A 750 -4.10 29.08 5.60
CA GLY A 750 -4.99 28.48 4.59
C GLY A 750 -6.06 27.55 5.14
N ARG A 751 -6.01 27.19 6.43
CA ARG A 751 -6.89 26.17 7.03
C ARG A 751 -8.36 26.54 6.87
N SER A 752 -8.72 27.79 7.17
CA SER A 752 -10.10 28.24 7.03
C SER A 752 -10.56 28.26 5.58
N ASP A 753 -9.66 28.56 4.64
CA ASP A 753 -9.98 28.66 3.22
C ASP A 753 -10.26 27.26 2.64
N ILE A 754 -9.41 26.27 2.98
CA ILE A 754 -9.60 24.85 2.64
C ILE A 754 -10.97 24.35 3.11
N LEU A 755 -11.31 24.57 4.39
CA LEU A 755 -12.56 24.10 4.96
C LEU A 755 -13.79 24.78 4.35
N HIS A 756 -13.74 26.09 4.07
CA HIS A 756 -14.85 26.79 3.42
C HIS A 756 -15.07 26.31 1.99
N ALA A 757 -14.02 26.26 1.17
CA ALA A 757 -14.14 25.90 -0.24
C ALA A 757 -14.60 24.44 -0.42
N ARG A 758 -14.08 23.49 0.39
CA ARG A 758 -14.54 22.09 0.33
C ARG A 758 -15.96 21.91 0.89
N ALA A 759 -16.35 22.66 1.93
CA ALA A 759 -17.74 22.64 2.39
C ALA A 759 -18.71 23.18 1.30
N ALA A 760 -18.34 24.28 0.65
CA ALA A 760 -19.13 24.87 -0.43
C ALA A 760 -19.27 23.90 -1.62
N GLU A 761 -18.17 23.27 -2.02
CA GLU A 761 -18.17 22.28 -3.08
C GLU A 761 -19.01 21.04 -2.75
N HIS A 762 -18.89 20.53 -1.52
CA HIS A 762 -19.69 19.40 -1.05
C HIS A 762 -21.18 19.72 -1.12
N ASN A 763 -21.58 20.89 -0.64
CA ASN A 763 -22.98 21.33 -0.68
C ASN A 763 -23.51 21.45 -2.10
N ASP A 764 -22.69 21.93 -3.04
CA ASP A 764 -23.07 22.04 -4.45
C ASP A 764 -23.22 20.65 -5.09
N ALA A 765 -22.27 19.74 -4.86
CA ALA A 765 -22.36 18.35 -5.32
C ALA A 765 -23.58 17.61 -4.73
N ALA A 766 -23.86 17.79 -3.43
CA ALA A 766 -25.03 17.23 -2.77
C ALA A 766 -26.34 17.79 -3.35
N THR A 767 -26.38 19.11 -3.64
CA THR A 767 -27.53 19.76 -4.28
C THR A 767 -27.77 19.19 -5.68
N LEU A 768 -26.72 19.05 -6.49
CA LEU A 768 -26.80 18.43 -7.81
C LEU A 768 -27.25 16.97 -7.74
N ALA A 769 -26.76 16.22 -6.76
CA ALA A 769 -27.16 14.84 -6.50
C ALA A 769 -28.62 14.69 -6.05
N GLY A 770 -29.34 15.80 -5.83
CA GLY A 770 -30.72 15.80 -5.34
C GLY A 770 -30.83 15.27 -3.92
N ARG A 771 -29.76 15.45 -3.12
CA ARG A 771 -29.74 15.06 -1.71
C ARG A 771 -30.27 16.20 -0.86
N ASP A 772 -31.20 15.89 0.05
CA ASP A 772 -31.66 16.80 1.09
C ASP A 772 -30.66 16.88 2.26
N ASP A 773 -29.36 16.96 1.94
CA ASP A 773 -28.30 17.01 2.93
C ASP A 773 -28.32 18.40 3.59
N PRO A 774 -28.24 18.51 4.93
CA PRO A 774 -28.19 19.80 5.59
C PRO A 774 -26.91 20.51 5.14
N THR A 775 -27.04 21.78 4.76
CA THR A 775 -25.88 22.60 4.35
C THR A 775 -24.78 22.50 5.40
N VAL A 776 -23.62 21.99 4.97
CA VAL A 776 -22.44 21.83 5.79
C VAL A 776 -21.69 23.16 5.83
N THR A 777 -21.54 23.70 7.03
CA THR A 777 -20.70 24.88 7.31
C THR A 777 -19.35 24.43 7.89
N PRO A 778 -18.29 25.25 7.80
CA PRO A 778 -17.00 24.91 8.42
C PRO A 778 -17.10 24.62 9.92
N LYS A 779 -17.97 25.35 10.65
CA LYS A 779 -18.23 25.08 12.07
C LYS A 779 -18.84 23.70 12.31
N GLN A 780 -19.67 23.23 11.37
CA GLN A 780 -20.20 21.87 11.42
C GLN A 780 -19.11 20.85 11.08
N LEU A 781 -18.21 21.10 10.13
CA LEU A 781 -17.05 20.23 9.87
C LEU A 781 -16.20 20.03 11.14
N GLU A 782 -15.88 21.11 11.84
CA GLU A 782 -15.14 21.03 13.10
C GLU A 782 -15.89 20.25 14.17
N SER A 783 -17.20 20.47 14.28
CA SER A 783 -18.05 19.74 15.22
C SER A 783 -18.17 18.25 14.89
N LEU A 784 -18.21 17.90 13.60
CA LEU A 784 -18.25 16.52 13.11
C LEU A 784 -16.93 15.81 13.40
N ALA A 785 -15.78 16.42 13.09
CA ALA A 785 -14.48 15.81 13.38
C ALA A 785 -14.22 15.59 14.89
N VAL A 786 -14.74 16.45 15.77
CA VAL A 786 -14.66 16.23 17.22
C VAL A 786 -15.54 15.05 17.65
N ARG A 787 -16.73 14.91 17.06
CA ARG A 787 -17.63 13.77 17.32
C ARG A 787 -16.99 12.45 16.87
N ASP A 788 -16.41 12.41 15.68
CA ASP A 788 -15.79 11.22 15.10
C ASP A 788 -14.59 10.74 15.92
N ARG A 789 -13.70 11.66 16.31
CA ARG A 789 -12.58 11.36 17.21
C ARG A 789 -13.06 10.79 18.55
N LYS A 790 -14.16 11.31 19.09
CA LYS A 790 -14.76 10.81 20.34
C LYS A 790 -15.42 9.44 20.18
N ALA A 791 -15.91 9.08 18.99
CA ALA A 791 -16.50 7.76 18.75
C ALA A 791 -15.44 6.65 18.67
N ARG A 792 -14.18 7.00 18.36
CA ARG A 792 -13.06 6.05 18.22
C ARG A 792 -12.25 5.82 19.50
N GLY A 793 -12.23 6.80 20.40
CA GLY A 793 -11.54 6.72 21.70
C GLY A 793 -12.45 6.21 22.80
#